data_AF-A0A9D1K690-F1
#
_entry.id   AF-A0A9D1K690-F1
#
_cell.length_a   1.000
_cell.length_b   1.000
_cell.length_c   1.000
_cell.angle_alpha   90.00
_cell.angle_beta   90.00
_cell.angle_gamma   90.00
#
_symmetry.space_group_name_H-M   'P 1'
#
loop_
_entity.id
_entity.type
_entity.pdbx_description
1 polymer ?
#
loop_
_entity_poly.entity_id
_entity_poly.type
_entity_poly.pdbx_seq_one_letter_code
_entity_poly.pdbx_strand_id
1 'polypeptide(L)'
;MSAWLVICVLVAALPAQAFAQMEEGCPPPTQMTTSAPTAEPTLEGTNTLTVEPTPEATGAPTVEPTPETTSAPTVEPTPGETSTPTMEPVASASPSPLAVDPAQASAPALLMTALESMPMARAPRAAGVTLAVEASREGTAIEGSAISYTITLTNAGDSATEQLSVNIGVPEELKNINIITQDGSIESLDSASKIWTVLPLEPGETATLELSATVLSVETGKTVTVTASIPDGPADSASLTGVGGCRLEDSLGYRLIITGSVNLDDVTGYSYDKILVEATGTITGGTFNGSVDNYGTITGGTFNESLSNFNSGRIQGRDANALTINGAIHNEGSILQPCNYGASASLTNNRGAIQVVMLVNGQEQICNVGDKVSESLGGGTWCLLNEDSFSVCDADATFGFQTRSYVKLSAPNVTLDYAAETVTVTVPDSLKGLTAEDEVYWVFHLDIMNVWEEWNDIFANSDSYTNTLANLNSFNQMFGGGPLPRDAGDGDVEIPIWYGCGTRNGEAYPGAEITLTVPDRPECGRVEPLALITGDDRLGIDEALRATYDFGLAPAGDPAPDEPTILDEDGDGLITGLDKGEEYIVYLRLKATSSSFRSAWQEQGSAIAVKTYTVTYTDGVDGEEIFADQATGGLLIGAATPAFSGTPVRTGYAFAGWNPAVAATVSGNAVYTAMWKKLDAGQQTGGGQTGSEQQAHEESAGTPQNEPQENRLVVDADGKTMPYTYHTVETLDEATGAVLARTLVIVADPVKDGNGATVYAEDGQPLYEQRNLLLSRAVLDAIAARGYTHIRFVVKHAALEWPLVSVPGDGYVVRLAPLEADEWNRRETAAVENLPVLSQGYRARITAMVDGGETDVTKDIPDLKALLWGEAVSPAPEGTAVNLLLVPRDEQAEAGASPAGWVEATGAEPARYEAPLADSGLFAMVG
;
A
#
# COMPACT_ATOMS: atom_id res chain seq x y z
N MET A 1 -56.75 7.69 17.99
CA MET A 1 -58.17 7.33 17.75
C MET A 1 -58.15 6.19 16.72
N SER A 2 -58.55 4.97 17.10
CA SER A 2 -59.87 4.42 16.76
C SER A 2 -59.95 4.04 15.25
N ALA A 3 -59.44 2.89 14.80
CA ALA A 3 -59.92 1.49 14.97
C ALA A 3 -60.86 1.02 13.82
N TRP A 4 -61.14 -0.29 13.76
CA TRP A 4 -61.82 -1.08 12.68
C TRP A 4 -60.89 -1.41 11.47
N LEU A 5 -60.42 -2.65 11.17
CA LEU A 5 -60.80 -4.07 11.42
C LEU A 5 -61.63 -4.72 10.27
N VAL A 6 -61.44 -6.04 10.07
CA VAL A 6 -62.24 -7.02 9.26
C VAL A 6 -61.82 -7.15 7.76
N ILE A 7 -61.60 -8.32 7.12
CA ILE A 7 -61.22 -9.72 7.49
C ILE A 7 -61.08 -10.54 6.17
N CYS A 8 -60.08 -11.44 6.05
CA CYS A 8 -60.08 -12.82 5.48
C CYS A 8 -60.77 -13.15 4.08
N VAL A 9 -60.42 -14.19 3.27
CA VAL A 9 -59.46 -15.32 3.39
C VAL A 9 -59.27 -16.10 2.05
N LEU A 10 -58.06 -16.68 1.84
CA LEU A 10 -57.63 -17.86 1.04
C LEU A 10 -57.94 -18.07 -0.49
N VAL A 11 -56.85 -18.47 -1.18
CA VAL A 11 -56.65 -19.70 -2.02
C VAL A 11 -56.66 -19.69 -3.57
N ALA A 12 -55.74 -20.52 -4.10
CA ALA A 12 -55.66 -21.14 -5.45
C ALA A 12 -55.07 -20.35 -6.65
N ALA A 13 -53.73 -20.29 -6.66
CA ALA A 13 -52.88 -21.03 -7.61
C ALA A 13 -53.00 -20.85 -9.14
N LEU A 14 -51.87 -20.39 -9.70
CA LEU A 14 -51.24 -20.78 -10.98
C LEU A 14 -51.79 -20.19 -12.30
N PRO A 15 -50.94 -20.05 -13.35
CA PRO A 15 -51.00 -18.88 -14.22
C PRO A 15 -51.13 -19.18 -15.73
N ALA A 16 -51.26 -18.10 -16.52
CA ALA A 16 -50.95 -18.11 -17.95
C ALA A 16 -50.32 -16.77 -18.38
N GLN A 17 -49.31 -16.84 -19.24
CA GLN A 17 -48.66 -15.68 -19.88
C GLN A 17 -49.45 -15.24 -21.11
N ALA A 18 -49.34 -13.97 -21.52
CA ALA A 18 -48.93 -13.55 -22.87
C ALA A 18 -49.11 -12.04 -23.08
N PHE A 19 -48.17 -11.40 -23.81
CA PHE A 19 -48.24 -9.99 -24.20
C PHE A 19 -47.91 -9.86 -25.70
N ALA A 20 -48.85 -9.38 -26.51
CA ALA A 20 -48.73 -9.02 -27.94
C ALA A 20 -50.12 -8.64 -28.49
N GLN A 21 -50.33 -7.71 -29.43
CA GLN A 21 -49.49 -6.65 -30.04
C GLN A 21 -50.43 -5.70 -30.83
N MET A 22 -49.89 -4.65 -31.48
CA MET A 22 -50.55 -3.77 -32.48
C MET A 22 -51.60 -2.76 -31.93
N GLU A 23 -51.76 -1.53 -32.44
CA GLU A 23 -50.96 -0.71 -33.37
C GLU A 23 -51.34 0.79 -33.26
N GLU A 24 -50.45 1.68 -33.76
CA GLU A 24 -50.64 3.09 -34.20
C GLU A 24 -51.36 4.16 -33.33
N GLY A 25 -50.90 5.42 -33.39
CA GLY A 25 -51.75 6.59 -33.02
C GLY A 25 -51.10 7.78 -32.30
N CYS A 26 -50.18 8.52 -32.94
CA CYS A 26 -49.76 9.88 -32.52
C CYS A 26 -50.56 10.95 -33.33
N PRO A 27 -50.62 12.27 -32.99
CA PRO A 27 -49.83 13.03 -31.98
C PRO A 27 -50.72 14.01 -31.11
N PRO A 28 -50.41 15.31 -30.82
CA PRO A 28 -50.65 15.93 -29.49
C PRO A 28 -51.65 17.14 -29.61
N PRO A 29 -51.66 18.26 -28.83
CA PRO A 29 -50.88 18.71 -27.65
C PRO A 29 -51.77 19.25 -26.48
N THR A 30 -51.28 19.96 -25.45
CA THR A 30 -51.05 21.44 -25.46
C THR A 30 -50.43 21.90 -24.11
N GLN A 31 -49.49 22.87 -24.13
CA GLN A 31 -49.01 23.55 -22.91
C GLN A 31 -49.87 24.77 -22.53
N MET A 32 -50.05 25.02 -21.23
CA MET A 32 -50.08 26.37 -20.59
C MET A 32 -49.75 26.18 -19.09
N THR A 33 -48.58 26.53 -18.54
CA THR A 33 -47.97 27.87 -18.26
C THR A 33 -48.53 28.64 -17.06
N THR A 34 -47.61 29.01 -16.15
CA THR A 34 -47.64 30.14 -15.19
C THR A 34 -48.72 30.22 -14.10
N SER A 35 -48.31 30.26 -12.83
CA SER A 35 -48.23 31.53 -12.07
C SER A 35 -47.60 31.35 -10.67
N ALA A 36 -46.97 32.41 -10.15
CA ALA A 36 -46.58 32.57 -8.75
C ALA A 36 -47.31 33.80 -8.17
N PRO A 37 -47.40 33.98 -6.84
CA PRO A 37 -46.58 35.05 -6.24
C PRO A 37 -46.09 34.86 -4.79
N THR A 38 -44.91 35.43 -4.55
CA THR A 38 -44.33 36.09 -3.36
C THR A 38 -45.16 36.28 -2.08
N ALA A 39 -44.57 35.93 -0.92
CA ALA A 39 -44.51 36.76 0.31
C ALA A 39 -43.49 36.22 1.35
N GLU A 40 -42.66 37.09 1.93
CA GLU A 40 -41.86 36.83 3.15
C GLU A 40 -42.66 37.16 4.43
N PRO A 41 -42.09 36.94 5.63
CA PRO A 41 -41.50 38.11 6.31
C PRO A 41 -40.14 37.88 7.00
N THR A 42 -39.41 38.99 7.16
CA THR A 42 -38.05 39.12 7.73
C THR A 42 -38.04 39.34 9.25
N LEU A 43 -36.90 39.08 9.91
CA LEU A 43 -36.55 39.69 11.22
C LEU A 43 -35.03 39.82 11.42
N GLU A 44 -34.58 41.04 11.72
CA GLU A 44 -33.24 41.39 12.22
C GLU A 44 -33.20 41.19 13.77
N GLY A 45 -32.07 41.18 14.50
CA GLY A 45 -30.64 41.37 14.20
C GLY A 45 -29.89 41.86 15.47
N THR A 46 -28.62 42.27 15.33
CA THR A 46 -27.76 42.92 16.36
C THR A 46 -27.22 42.00 17.51
N ASN A 47 -26.01 42.21 18.08
CA ASN A 47 -24.92 43.10 17.64
C ASN A 47 -23.49 42.64 18.00
N THR A 48 -22.56 43.25 17.28
CA THR A 48 -21.10 43.14 17.31
C THR A 48 -20.39 43.53 18.62
N LEU A 49 -19.13 43.08 18.75
CA LEU A 49 -18.03 43.92 19.26
C LEU A 49 -16.84 43.84 18.30
N THR A 50 -16.07 44.91 18.19
CA THR A 50 -15.00 45.08 17.19
C THR A 50 -13.83 45.86 17.81
N VAL A 51 -12.59 45.41 17.60
CA VAL A 51 -11.38 46.20 17.90
C VAL A 51 -10.31 45.90 16.85
N GLU A 52 -9.96 46.91 16.05
CA GLU A 52 -8.61 47.07 15.48
C GLU A 52 -7.89 48.21 16.23
N PRO A 53 -6.56 48.37 16.08
CA PRO A 53 -6.11 49.29 15.03
C PRO A 53 -4.83 48.86 14.27
N THR A 54 -4.89 48.97 12.94
CA THR A 54 -4.01 49.70 11.99
C THR A 54 -2.47 49.91 12.25
N PRO A 55 -1.64 50.10 11.19
CA PRO A 55 -0.23 49.67 11.18
C PRO A 55 0.82 50.80 10.96
N GLU A 56 2.12 50.45 11.03
CA GLU A 56 3.19 51.11 10.23
C GLU A 56 4.39 50.16 9.99
N ALA A 57 5.34 50.51 9.10
CA ALA A 57 6.25 49.54 8.44
C ALA A 57 7.73 49.96 8.34
N THR A 58 8.63 48.96 8.23
CA THR A 58 10.00 49.00 7.63
C THR A 58 10.57 47.55 7.62
N GLY A 59 11.19 46.98 6.57
CA GLY A 59 11.28 47.41 5.17
C GLY A 59 12.34 46.65 4.32
N ALA A 60 11.89 45.72 3.46
CA ALA A 60 12.58 45.15 2.27
C ALA A 60 13.89 44.32 2.45
N PRO A 61 14.36 43.55 1.43
CA PRO A 61 13.75 43.18 0.13
C PRO A 61 13.64 41.65 -0.17
N THR A 62 12.90 41.33 -1.23
CA THR A 62 12.70 39.98 -1.83
C THR A 62 13.84 39.55 -2.77
N VAL A 63 14.18 38.25 -2.82
CA VAL A 63 14.70 37.52 -4.00
C VAL A 63 14.27 36.03 -3.93
N GLU A 64 13.82 35.45 -5.05
CA GLU A 64 13.55 34.01 -5.21
C GLU A 64 14.77 33.28 -5.84
N PRO A 65 14.99 31.97 -5.58
CA PRO A 65 16.14 31.25 -6.12
C PRO A 65 15.91 30.73 -7.55
N THR A 66 16.50 31.41 -8.55
CA THR A 66 16.67 30.87 -9.91
C THR A 66 18.04 30.17 -10.04
N PRO A 67 18.13 28.94 -10.57
CA PRO A 67 19.41 28.27 -10.80
C PRO A 67 20.03 28.66 -12.15
N GLU A 68 21.14 29.40 -12.13
CA GLU A 68 22.04 29.54 -13.29
C GLU A 68 23.40 28.86 -13.02
N THR A 69 24.01 28.33 -14.08
CA THR A 69 25.30 27.63 -14.04
C THR A 69 26.46 28.58 -14.36
N THR A 70 27.63 28.36 -13.78
CA THR A 70 28.88 29.04 -14.18
C THR A 70 30.11 28.17 -13.91
N SER A 71 31.05 28.13 -14.85
CA SER A 71 32.21 27.22 -14.88
C SER A 71 33.51 27.91 -14.45
N ALA A 72 34.42 27.20 -13.75
CA ALA A 72 35.86 27.50 -13.65
C ALA A 72 36.64 26.32 -12.98
N PRO A 73 37.99 26.20 -13.07
CA PRO A 73 38.56 25.08 -13.85
C PRO A 73 39.81 24.36 -13.28
N THR A 74 40.26 23.30 -13.98
CA THR A 74 41.64 22.69 -13.98
C THR A 74 42.04 21.89 -12.69
N VAL A 75 42.99 20.93 -12.65
CA VAL A 75 44.02 20.36 -13.58
C VAL A 75 44.18 18.85 -13.31
N GLU A 76 44.59 18.01 -14.30
CA GLU A 76 45.57 16.89 -14.15
C GLU A 76 46.02 16.36 -15.57
N PRO A 77 47.10 15.55 -15.72
CA PRO A 77 48.09 15.81 -16.80
C PRO A 77 48.30 14.75 -17.93
N THR A 78 49.25 15.07 -18.83
CA THR A 78 49.65 14.41 -20.10
C THR A 78 50.60 13.20 -19.92
N PRO A 79 50.74 12.29 -20.93
CA PRO A 79 51.74 12.44 -22.02
C PRO A 79 51.21 11.97 -23.42
N GLY A 80 51.90 12.12 -24.57
CA GLY A 80 53.15 12.82 -24.90
C GLY A 80 53.79 12.39 -26.25
N GLU A 81 53.51 13.15 -27.33
CA GLU A 81 54.16 13.14 -28.68
C GLU A 81 54.01 11.83 -29.54
N THR A 82 54.17 11.79 -30.89
CA THR A 82 54.86 12.69 -31.85
C THR A 82 54.28 12.60 -33.30
N SER A 83 54.33 13.70 -34.09
CA SER A 83 54.26 13.77 -35.58
C SER A 83 52.98 13.27 -36.31
N THR A 84 52.47 13.82 -37.44
CA THR A 84 52.80 14.94 -38.39
C THR A 84 51.51 15.25 -39.21
N PRO A 85 51.27 16.43 -39.86
CA PRO A 85 52.05 16.94 -41.01
C PRO A 85 52.15 18.49 -41.09
N THR A 86 52.05 19.08 -42.30
CA THR A 86 52.78 20.32 -42.71
C THR A 86 51.88 21.44 -43.26
N MET A 87 52.11 22.71 -42.83
CA MET A 87 51.88 24.03 -43.48
C MET A 87 50.70 24.23 -44.47
N GLU A 88 49.69 25.07 -44.18
CA GLU A 88 49.62 26.56 -44.36
C GLU A 88 49.22 27.00 -45.81
N PRO A 89 48.84 28.29 -46.08
CA PRO A 89 48.07 29.27 -45.27
C PRO A 89 47.06 30.14 -46.09
N VAL A 90 46.12 30.86 -45.45
CA VAL A 90 45.78 32.25 -45.83
C VAL A 90 45.11 33.03 -44.68
N ALA A 91 45.46 34.31 -44.49
CA ALA A 91 44.54 35.41 -44.13
C ALA A 91 45.27 36.77 -44.29
N SER A 92 44.53 37.84 -44.59
CA SER A 92 45.07 39.19 -44.89
C SER A 92 44.67 40.23 -43.84
N ALA A 93 45.55 41.20 -43.56
CA ALA A 93 45.18 42.53 -43.08
C ALA A 93 46.27 43.58 -43.36
N SER A 94 45.85 44.80 -43.70
CA SER A 94 46.66 46.04 -43.74
C SER A 94 45.75 47.19 -43.26
N PRO A 95 46.25 48.30 -42.69
CA PRO A 95 46.94 49.31 -43.49
C PRO A 95 48.11 50.08 -42.80
N SER A 96 48.80 50.90 -43.59
CA SER A 96 49.89 51.85 -43.24
C SER A 96 49.34 53.21 -42.69
N PRO A 97 50.09 54.34 -42.63
CA PRO A 97 51.55 54.59 -42.68
C PRO A 97 52.08 55.61 -41.60
N LEU A 98 53.40 55.94 -41.59
CA LEU A 98 53.97 57.32 -41.75
C LEU A 98 55.39 57.54 -41.17
N ALA A 99 56.12 58.50 -41.79
CA ALA A 99 57.32 59.24 -41.33
C ALA A 99 58.66 58.48 -41.13
N VAL A 100 59.86 59.10 -41.23
CA VAL A 100 60.47 60.04 -42.22
C VAL A 100 61.98 60.21 -41.87
N ASP A 101 62.85 60.06 -42.88
CA ASP A 101 64.18 60.68 -43.21
C ASP A 101 65.03 61.43 -42.13
N PRO A 102 66.40 61.52 -42.21
CA PRO A 102 67.41 60.97 -43.14
C PRO A 102 68.41 60.02 -42.39
N ALA A 103 69.71 59.77 -42.68
CA ALA A 103 70.76 60.27 -43.61
C ALA A 103 71.93 59.22 -43.67
N GLN A 104 72.99 59.27 -44.50
CA GLN A 104 73.41 60.11 -45.64
C GLN A 104 74.50 59.40 -46.50
N ALA A 105 74.71 59.88 -47.73
CA ALA A 105 75.97 59.90 -48.53
C ALA A 105 76.92 58.67 -48.62
N SER A 106 76.97 58.04 -49.81
CA SER A 106 78.19 58.00 -50.65
C SER A 106 77.88 57.45 -52.07
N ALA A 107 78.35 58.11 -53.13
CA ALA A 107 78.27 57.63 -54.51
C ALA A 107 79.43 58.18 -55.36
N PRO A 108 79.98 57.35 -56.28
CA PRO A 108 80.03 57.74 -57.70
C PRO A 108 79.79 56.55 -58.66
N ALA A 109 79.64 56.67 -59.98
CA ALA A 109 79.10 57.72 -60.86
C ALA A 109 79.15 57.18 -62.33
N LEU A 110 78.20 57.55 -63.21
CA LEU A 110 78.40 57.93 -64.65
C LEU A 110 77.14 57.75 -65.55
N LEU A 111 76.68 58.89 -66.10
CA LEU A 111 76.15 59.18 -67.44
C LEU A 111 75.19 58.23 -68.24
N MET A 112 73.99 58.79 -68.48
CA MET A 112 73.35 59.02 -69.81
C MET A 112 72.67 57.92 -70.66
N THR A 113 71.35 57.84 -70.50
CA THR A 113 70.30 58.09 -71.54
C THR A 113 70.30 57.38 -72.91
N ALA A 114 69.37 56.44 -73.08
CA ALA A 114 68.30 56.41 -74.12
C ALA A 114 67.23 55.40 -73.64
N LEU A 115 65.99 55.79 -73.32
CA LEU A 115 64.84 56.06 -74.21
C LEU A 115 64.20 54.79 -74.83
N GLU A 116 62.98 54.51 -74.38
CA GLU A 116 61.92 53.66 -74.98
C GLU A 116 62.22 52.19 -75.38
N SER A 117 61.92 51.28 -74.45
CA SER A 117 61.25 50.01 -74.78
C SER A 117 60.37 49.54 -73.62
N MET A 118 59.13 49.12 -73.88
CA MET A 118 58.19 48.67 -72.85
C MET A 118 58.57 47.28 -72.29
N PRO A 119 58.53 47.05 -70.97
CA PRO A 119 58.33 45.72 -70.43
C PRO A 119 56.85 45.34 -70.58
N MET A 120 56.56 44.22 -71.24
CA MET A 120 55.22 43.62 -71.15
C MET A 120 54.95 43.22 -69.70
N ALA A 121 53.80 43.63 -69.15
CA ALA A 121 53.34 43.10 -67.88
C ALA A 121 53.15 41.58 -68.01
N ARG A 122 53.66 40.83 -67.04
CA ARG A 122 53.47 39.38 -66.98
C ARG A 122 52.19 39.10 -66.23
N ALA A 123 51.25 38.40 -66.86
CA ALA A 123 49.96 38.06 -66.29
C ALA A 123 50.10 37.21 -65.00
N PRO A 124 49.09 37.23 -64.11
CA PRO A 124 49.16 36.58 -62.82
C PRO A 124 48.99 35.07 -62.98
N ARG A 125 49.73 34.32 -62.16
CA ARG A 125 49.50 32.89 -61.95
C ARG A 125 48.24 32.68 -61.08
N ALA A 126 47.72 31.46 -61.07
CA ALA A 126 46.49 31.03 -60.40
C ALA A 126 46.39 31.27 -58.87
N ALA A 127 47.37 31.90 -58.23
CA ALA A 127 47.35 32.29 -56.82
C ALA A 127 46.63 33.64 -56.55
N GLY A 128 46.23 34.38 -57.59
CA GLY A 128 45.53 35.68 -57.48
C GLY A 128 44.00 35.61 -57.59
N VAL A 129 43.41 34.41 -57.67
CA VAL A 129 41.97 34.21 -57.88
C VAL A 129 41.34 33.49 -56.68
N THR A 130 40.06 33.74 -56.44
CA THR A 130 39.24 33.01 -55.45
C THR A 130 38.13 32.24 -56.16
N LEU A 131 37.88 31.02 -55.70
CA LEU A 131 36.88 30.10 -56.25
C LEU A 131 35.91 29.71 -55.14
N ALA A 132 34.61 29.72 -55.44
CA ALA A 132 33.54 29.30 -54.53
C ALA A 132 32.58 28.34 -55.24
N VAL A 133 32.05 27.34 -54.52
CA VAL A 133 31.03 26.39 -54.98
C VAL A 133 29.89 26.37 -53.97
N GLU A 134 28.73 26.87 -54.38
CA GLU A 134 27.53 26.95 -53.55
C GLU A 134 26.45 25.98 -54.08
N ALA A 135 25.73 25.30 -53.19
CA ALA A 135 24.53 24.55 -53.54
C ALA A 135 23.27 25.40 -53.32
N SER A 136 22.27 25.24 -54.18
CA SER A 136 20.96 25.93 -54.11
C SER A 136 20.12 25.64 -52.85
N ARG A 137 20.58 24.71 -52.01
CA ARG A 137 20.11 24.48 -50.64
C ARG A 137 21.22 23.83 -49.83
N GLU A 138 21.16 23.97 -48.51
CA GLU A 138 21.85 23.11 -47.56
C GLU A 138 20.95 21.90 -47.20
N GLY A 139 21.45 20.97 -46.38
CA GLY A 139 20.70 19.78 -45.95
C GLY A 139 21.04 18.53 -46.75
N THR A 140 20.03 17.84 -47.29
CA THR A 140 20.19 16.47 -47.82
C THR A 140 19.92 16.28 -49.31
N ALA A 141 20.52 15.22 -49.84
CA ALA A 141 20.30 14.71 -51.20
C ALA A 141 19.33 13.51 -51.15
N ILE A 142 18.20 13.62 -51.87
CA ILE A 142 17.14 12.61 -51.95
C ILE A 142 16.98 12.14 -53.40
N GLU A 143 16.71 10.86 -53.63
CA GLU A 143 16.49 10.30 -54.97
C GLU A 143 15.38 11.05 -55.74
N GLY A 144 15.65 11.35 -57.01
CA GLY A 144 14.76 12.14 -57.88
C GLY A 144 14.85 13.66 -57.69
N SER A 145 15.43 14.15 -56.59
CA SER A 145 15.53 15.59 -56.35
C SER A 145 16.48 16.28 -57.33
N ALA A 146 16.11 17.50 -57.76
CA ALA A 146 17.00 18.39 -58.50
C ALA A 146 17.81 19.26 -57.52
N ILE A 147 19.09 19.44 -57.81
CA ILE A 147 19.99 20.36 -57.09
C ILE A 147 20.64 21.24 -58.16
N SER A 148 20.58 22.56 -57.97
CA SER A 148 21.44 23.48 -58.72
C SER A 148 22.67 23.85 -57.88
N TYR A 149 23.80 24.07 -58.53
CA TYR A 149 25.06 24.50 -57.95
C TYR A 149 25.56 25.74 -58.70
N THR A 150 26.08 26.72 -57.98
CA THR A 150 26.68 27.93 -58.55
C THR A 150 28.17 27.92 -58.25
N ILE A 151 28.99 27.95 -59.30
CA ILE A 151 30.44 28.04 -59.19
C ILE A 151 30.86 29.45 -59.59
N THR A 152 31.52 30.16 -58.68
CA THR A 152 31.92 31.56 -58.87
C THR A 152 33.45 31.67 -58.83
N LEU A 153 34.04 32.21 -59.89
CA LEU A 153 35.47 32.52 -59.98
C LEU A 153 35.66 34.04 -59.99
N THR A 154 36.47 34.56 -59.08
CA THR A 154 36.75 36.00 -58.96
C THR A 154 38.23 36.29 -59.13
N ASN A 155 38.59 37.30 -59.93
CA ASN A 155 39.95 37.84 -59.95
C ASN A 155 40.16 38.81 -58.77
N ALA A 156 40.85 38.34 -57.73
CA ALA A 156 41.17 39.11 -56.53
C ALA A 156 42.55 39.81 -56.62
N GLY A 157 43.24 39.75 -57.76
CA GLY A 157 44.57 40.32 -57.97
C GLY A 157 44.59 41.61 -58.80
N ASP A 158 45.70 42.36 -58.69
CA ASP A 158 45.88 43.69 -59.31
C ASP A 158 46.12 43.68 -60.85
N SER A 159 45.88 42.56 -61.54
CA SER A 159 46.12 42.43 -62.99
C SER A 159 45.17 41.42 -63.65
N ALA A 160 44.81 41.64 -64.92
CA ALA A 160 43.97 40.73 -65.69
C ALA A 160 44.57 39.32 -65.78
N THR A 161 43.75 38.27 -65.66
CA THR A 161 44.22 36.87 -65.62
C THR A 161 44.77 36.38 -66.96
N GLU A 162 45.55 35.29 -66.95
CA GLU A 162 45.64 34.43 -68.14
C GLU A 162 44.28 33.73 -68.38
N GLN A 163 44.11 33.05 -69.51
CA GLN A 163 42.96 32.15 -69.73
C GLN A 163 43.00 31.04 -68.66
N LEU A 164 41.89 30.80 -67.97
CA LEU A 164 41.83 29.84 -66.86
C LEU A 164 40.97 28.62 -67.23
N SER A 165 41.35 27.46 -66.68
CA SER A 165 40.60 26.21 -66.80
C SER A 165 40.25 25.68 -65.42
N VAL A 166 38.95 25.56 -65.13
CA VAL A 166 38.42 25.00 -63.88
C VAL A 166 37.94 23.58 -64.14
N ASN A 167 38.51 22.61 -63.43
CA ASN A 167 38.08 21.21 -63.46
C ASN A 167 36.90 21.02 -62.50
N ILE A 168 35.75 20.56 -63.00
CA ILE A 168 34.56 20.32 -62.21
C ILE A 168 34.39 18.82 -61.94
N GLY A 169 34.63 18.40 -60.70
CA GLY A 169 34.38 17.02 -60.26
C GLY A 169 32.92 16.84 -59.85
N VAL A 170 32.18 16.04 -60.63
CA VAL A 170 30.78 15.67 -60.36
C VAL A 170 30.71 14.17 -60.02
N PRO A 171 30.07 13.78 -58.90
CA PRO A 171 30.04 12.39 -58.43
C PRO A 171 28.97 11.54 -59.14
N GLU A 172 29.11 10.21 -59.12
CA GLU A 172 28.29 9.28 -59.93
C GLU A 172 26.81 9.20 -59.49
N GLU A 173 26.52 9.64 -58.27
CA GLU A 173 25.17 9.78 -57.70
C GLU A 173 24.34 10.87 -58.39
N LEU A 174 24.98 11.77 -59.17
CA LEU A 174 24.32 12.83 -59.92
C LEU A 174 24.24 12.52 -61.42
N LYS A 175 23.06 12.73 -62.01
CA LYS A 175 22.78 12.59 -63.45
C LYS A 175 22.03 13.80 -63.99
N ASN A 176 21.75 13.78 -65.30
CA ASN A 176 21.04 14.86 -66.03
C ASN A 176 21.71 16.24 -65.86
N ILE A 177 23.05 16.27 -65.82
CA ILE A 177 23.84 17.48 -65.60
C ILE A 177 23.62 18.47 -66.75
N ASN A 178 22.74 19.44 -66.54
CA ASN A 178 22.44 20.53 -67.45
C ASN A 178 23.21 21.76 -66.98
N ILE A 179 24.03 22.35 -67.84
CA ILE A 179 24.66 23.62 -67.55
C ILE A 179 23.69 24.74 -67.90
N ILE A 180 23.49 25.66 -66.97
CA ILE A 180 22.71 26.89 -67.12
C ILE A 180 23.73 28.05 -67.18
N THR A 181 23.51 29.02 -68.06
CA THR A 181 24.45 30.13 -68.28
C THR A 181 23.69 31.44 -68.48
N GLN A 182 24.16 32.52 -67.83
CA GLN A 182 23.61 33.87 -67.99
C GLN A 182 24.66 34.99 -68.14
N ASP A 183 25.95 34.75 -67.87
CA ASP A 183 27.02 35.74 -68.12
C ASP A 183 27.81 35.48 -69.41
N GLY A 184 28.59 36.48 -69.83
CA GLY A 184 29.35 36.50 -71.09
C GLY A 184 30.85 36.19 -70.97
N SER A 185 31.33 35.69 -69.83
CA SER A 185 32.75 35.46 -69.52
C SER A 185 33.30 34.10 -70.03
N ILE A 186 32.44 33.26 -70.60
CA ILE A 186 32.76 31.88 -70.98
C ILE A 186 33.35 31.84 -72.39
N GLU A 187 34.56 31.26 -72.53
CA GLU A 187 35.16 31.03 -73.85
C GLU A 187 34.75 29.68 -74.42
N SER A 188 34.83 28.61 -73.62
CA SER A 188 34.32 27.30 -73.97
C SER A 188 34.08 26.43 -72.74
N LEU A 189 33.18 25.46 -72.88
CA LEU A 189 32.88 24.47 -71.85
C LEU A 189 32.75 23.10 -72.52
N ASP A 190 33.61 22.16 -72.14
CA ASP A 190 33.52 20.79 -72.65
C ASP A 190 32.69 19.92 -71.71
N SER A 191 31.45 19.67 -72.12
CA SER A 191 30.49 18.80 -71.44
C SER A 191 30.99 17.36 -71.22
N ALA A 192 32.00 16.90 -71.97
CA ALA A 192 32.57 15.56 -71.84
C ALA A 192 33.73 15.50 -70.84
N SER A 193 34.71 16.42 -70.90
CA SER A 193 35.83 16.45 -69.94
C SER A 193 35.54 17.17 -68.62
N LYS A 194 34.42 17.90 -68.52
CA LYS A 194 34.03 18.72 -67.34
C LYS A 194 35.02 19.85 -67.03
N ILE A 195 35.66 20.39 -68.07
CA ILE A 195 36.56 21.54 -67.97
C ILE A 195 35.85 22.81 -68.45
N TRP A 196 35.75 23.79 -67.57
CA TRP A 196 35.24 25.13 -67.86
C TRP A 196 36.40 26.07 -68.20
N THR A 197 36.39 26.64 -69.41
CA THR A 197 37.42 27.60 -69.86
C THR A 197 36.87 29.02 -69.78
N VAL A 198 37.50 29.82 -68.92
CA VAL A 198 37.11 31.19 -68.60
C VAL A 198 38.00 32.17 -69.37
N LEU A 199 37.39 33.21 -69.94
CA LEU A 199 38.12 34.32 -70.55
C LEU A 199 39.03 35.02 -69.51
N PRO A 200 40.08 35.73 -69.96
CA PRO A 200 40.84 36.66 -69.11
C PRO A 200 39.92 37.63 -68.35
N LEU A 201 39.93 37.56 -67.01
CA LEU A 201 39.14 38.42 -66.13
C LEU A 201 39.97 39.62 -65.67
N GLU A 202 39.44 40.84 -65.78
CA GLU A 202 40.08 42.05 -65.26
C GLU A 202 40.06 42.08 -63.71
N PRO A 203 40.86 42.93 -63.04
CA PRO A 203 40.89 43.04 -61.58
C PRO A 203 39.52 43.32 -60.96
N GLY A 204 39.06 42.44 -60.07
CA GLY A 204 37.74 42.51 -59.43
C GLY A 204 36.58 41.95 -60.26
N GLU A 205 36.83 41.39 -61.45
CA GLU A 205 35.81 40.77 -62.30
C GLU A 205 35.49 39.33 -61.86
N THR A 206 34.24 38.90 -62.11
CA THR A 206 33.68 37.62 -61.69
C THR A 206 33.11 36.84 -62.88
N ALA A 207 33.41 35.55 -62.97
CA ALA A 207 32.77 34.59 -63.86
C ALA A 207 31.89 33.61 -63.06
N THR A 208 30.74 33.22 -63.61
CA THR A 208 29.78 32.31 -62.96
C THR A 208 29.39 31.14 -63.87
N LEU A 209 29.19 29.98 -63.25
CA LEU A 209 28.74 28.76 -63.92
C LEU A 209 27.64 28.09 -63.07
N GLU A 210 26.42 28.03 -63.58
CA GLU A 210 25.32 27.31 -62.94
C GLU A 210 25.21 25.87 -63.48
N LEU A 211 25.05 24.91 -62.60
CA LEU A 211 24.91 23.48 -62.93
C LEU A 211 23.67 22.92 -62.26
N SER A 212 22.72 22.41 -63.04
CA SER A 212 21.56 21.66 -62.53
C SER A 212 21.76 20.16 -62.71
N ALA A 213 21.57 19.37 -61.65
CA ALA A 213 21.70 17.92 -61.67
C ALA A 213 20.57 17.24 -60.89
N THR A 214 20.22 16.01 -61.26
CA THR A 214 19.26 15.15 -60.55
C THR A 214 20.01 14.10 -59.74
N VAL A 215 19.65 13.91 -58.47
CA VAL A 215 20.12 12.77 -57.66
C VAL A 215 19.51 11.49 -58.21
N LEU A 216 20.35 10.55 -58.65
CA LEU A 216 19.92 9.27 -59.20
C LEU A 216 19.47 8.30 -58.11
N SER A 217 20.33 8.12 -57.10
CA SER A 217 20.14 7.26 -55.93
C SER A 217 21.34 7.48 -55.01
N VAL A 218 21.16 7.42 -53.69
CA VAL A 218 22.21 7.69 -52.71
C VAL A 218 21.98 6.89 -51.43
N GLU A 219 23.06 6.50 -50.77
CA GLU A 219 23.03 5.78 -49.49
C GLU A 219 22.93 6.76 -48.32
N THR A 220 22.25 6.37 -47.23
CA THR A 220 22.08 7.22 -46.05
C THR A 220 23.43 7.56 -45.42
N GLY A 221 23.67 8.85 -45.17
CA GLY A 221 24.93 9.38 -44.62
C GLY A 221 26.05 9.57 -45.66
N LYS A 222 25.88 9.16 -46.92
CA LYS A 222 26.89 9.32 -47.96
C LYS A 222 26.91 10.75 -48.52
N THR A 223 28.05 11.42 -48.48
CA THR A 223 28.19 12.81 -48.96
C THR A 223 28.21 12.89 -50.49
N VAL A 224 27.21 13.56 -51.07
CA VAL A 224 27.20 13.95 -52.50
C VAL A 224 27.91 15.29 -52.61
N THR A 225 29.11 15.31 -53.18
CA THR A 225 29.98 16.49 -53.21
C THR A 225 30.32 16.90 -54.64
N VAL A 226 29.98 18.13 -55.02
CA VAL A 226 30.45 18.76 -56.26
C VAL A 226 31.69 19.59 -55.93
N THR A 227 32.75 19.44 -56.72
CA THR A 227 34.04 20.10 -56.52
C THR A 227 34.39 20.96 -57.73
N ALA A 228 35.05 22.09 -57.50
CA ALA A 228 35.69 22.89 -58.54
C ALA A 228 37.16 23.13 -58.15
N SER A 229 38.09 23.03 -59.11
CA SER A 229 39.51 23.23 -58.85
C SER A 229 40.27 23.80 -60.05
N ILE A 230 41.23 24.69 -59.79
CA ILE A 230 42.17 25.19 -60.79
C ILE A 230 43.52 24.46 -60.63
N PRO A 231 44.14 23.94 -61.71
CA PRO A 231 45.47 23.36 -61.64
C PRO A 231 46.50 24.32 -61.02
N ASP A 232 47.21 23.87 -59.99
CA ASP A 232 48.15 24.66 -59.18
C ASP A 232 47.55 25.98 -58.61
N GLY A 233 46.23 26.00 -58.37
CA GLY A 233 45.45 27.14 -57.86
C GLY A 233 44.43 26.75 -56.77
N PRO A 234 43.40 27.57 -56.51
CA PRO A 234 42.38 27.29 -55.51
C PRO A 234 41.46 26.12 -55.92
N ALA A 235 40.85 25.51 -54.90
CA ALA A 235 39.80 24.50 -55.03
C ALA A 235 38.75 24.71 -53.93
N ASP A 236 37.49 24.42 -54.23
CA ASP A 236 36.37 24.50 -53.29
C ASP A 236 35.26 23.47 -53.64
N SER A 237 34.31 23.24 -52.73
CA SER A 237 33.29 22.20 -52.88
C SER A 237 32.02 22.41 -52.07
N ALA A 238 30.86 22.13 -52.68
CA ALA A 238 29.57 22.01 -52.00
C ALA A 238 29.22 20.53 -51.75
N SER A 239 28.79 20.19 -50.53
CA SER A 239 28.42 18.83 -50.12
C SER A 239 26.99 18.78 -49.54
N LEU A 240 26.25 17.72 -49.87
CA LEU A 240 24.94 17.38 -49.29
C LEU A 240 24.96 15.95 -48.75
N THR A 241 24.28 15.69 -47.63
CA THR A 241 24.23 14.35 -47.04
C THR A 241 23.13 13.52 -47.69
N GLY A 242 23.43 12.32 -48.18
CA GLY A 242 22.44 11.43 -48.76
C GLY A 242 21.46 10.88 -47.73
N VAL A 243 20.17 10.79 -48.10
CA VAL A 243 19.16 10.03 -47.37
C VAL A 243 18.61 8.95 -48.30
N GLY A 244 19.07 7.72 -48.10
CA GLY A 244 18.61 6.55 -48.85
C GLY A 244 17.24 6.08 -48.36
N GLY A 245 16.58 5.23 -49.16
CA GLY A 245 15.27 4.68 -48.78
C GLY A 245 14.09 5.66 -48.89
N CYS A 246 14.28 6.84 -49.50
CA CYS A 246 13.19 7.70 -49.95
C CYS A 246 13.48 8.34 -51.32
N ARG A 247 12.41 8.78 -51.99
CA ARG A 247 12.45 9.54 -53.25
C ARG A 247 11.34 10.58 -53.26
N LEU A 248 11.51 11.67 -54.00
CA LEU A 248 10.43 12.65 -54.24
C LEU A 248 9.59 12.25 -55.46
N GLU A 249 8.29 12.50 -55.40
CA GLU A 249 7.40 12.40 -56.57
C GLU A 249 7.14 13.78 -57.17
N ASP A 250 7.41 13.88 -58.48
CA ASP A 250 7.36 15.10 -59.30
C ASP A 250 8.36 16.23 -58.98
N SER A 251 8.37 17.23 -59.86
CA SER A 251 9.34 18.36 -59.87
C SER A 251 8.92 19.58 -59.04
N LEU A 252 7.75 19.50 -58.40
CA LEU A 252 7.22 20.49 -57.46
C LEU A 252 7.33 19.99 -56.00
N GLY A 253 7.52 18.69 -55.79
CA GLY A 253 8.09 18.12 -54.56
C GLY A 253 7.13 17.93 -53.39
N TYR A 254 5.82 18.07 -53.60
CA TYR A 254 4.81 18.00 -52.54
C TYR A 254 4.69 16.63 -51.84
N ARG A 255 5.15 15.54 -52.49
CA ARG A 255 5.09 14.19 -51.92
C ARG A 255 6.46 13.52 -51.76
N LEU A 256 6.74 13.10 -50.52
CA LEU A 256 7.83 12.20 -50.19
C LEU A 256 7.35 10.74 -50.23
N ILE A 257 8.07 9.86 -50.93
CA ILE A 257 7.82 8.42 -50.94
C ILE A 257 8.91 7.70 -50.15
N ILE A 258 8.51 6.95 -49.12
CA ILE A 258 9.38 6.12 -48.28
C ILE A 258 9.37 4.68 -48.81
N THR A 259 10.55 4.15 -49.14
CA THR A 259 10.75 2.85 -49.83
C THR A 259 11.64 1.90 -49.03
N GLY A 260 12.48 2.44 -48.14
CA GLY A 260 13.29 1.74 -47.15
C GLY A 260 13.16 2.38 -45.77
N SER A 261 14.17 2.21 -44.90
CA SER A 261 14.16 2.78 -43.55
C SER A 261 14.64 4.23 -43.52
N VAL A 262 13.82 5.14 -43.01
CA VAL A 262 14.08 6.60 -42.96
C VAL A 262 13.69 7.17 -41.58
N ASN A 263 14.50 8.08 -41.05
CA ASN A 263 14.11 9.00 -39.99
C ASN A 263 13.70 10.34 -40.63
N LEU A 264 12.56 10.93 -40.24
CA LEU A 264 12.09 12.15 -40.90
C LEU A 264 12.93 13.38 -40.53
N ASP A 265 13.63 13.38 -39.39
CA ASP A 265 14.53 14.48 -39.01
C ASP A 265 15.78 14.56 -39.90
N ASP A 266 16.14 13.48 -40.60
CA ASP A 266 17.23 13.48 -41.59
C ASP A 266 16.81 14.20 -42.89
N VAL A 267 15.50 14.39 -43.12
CA VAL A 267 14.92 14.85 -44.39
C VAL A 267 14.84 16.39 -44.44
N THR A 268 16.00 17.05 -44.44
CA THR A 268 16.13 18.51 -44.38
C THR A 268 16.31 19.19 -45.75
N GLY A 269 15.85 20.44 -45.87
CA GLY A 269 15.98 21.25 -47.09
C GLY A 269 14.85 21.12 -48.11
N TYR A 270 13.72 20.49 -47.74
CA TYR A 270 12.54 20.28 -48.58
C TYR A 270 11.25 20.67 -47.86
N SER A 271 10.17 20.91 -48.60
CA SER A 271 8.83 21.14 -48.07
C SER A 271 7.84 20.24 -48.81
N TYR A 272 7.26 19.27 -48.11
CA TYR A 272 6.28 18.31 -48.62
C TYR A 272 5.09 18.26 -47.64
N ASP A 273 3.87 18.20 -48.17
CA ASP A 273 2.62 18.16 -47.39
C ASP A 273 2.04 16.73 -47.28
N LYS A 274 2.59 15.79 -48.04
CA LYS A 274 2.19 14.38 -48.03
C LYS A 274 3.37 13.41 -47.99
N ILE A 275 3.24 12.36 -47.17
CA ILE A 275 4.09 11.16 -47.20
C ILE A 275 3.29 9.97 -47.74
N LEU A 276 3.94 9.14 -48.56
CA LEU A 276 3.49 7.80 -48.93
C LEU A 276 4.54 6.78 -48.47
N VAL A 277 4.17 5.82 -47.62
CA VAL A 277 5.04 4.70 -47.22
C VAL A 277 4.67 3.47 -48.05
N GLU A 278 5.57 3.06 -48.95
CA GLU A 278 5.41 1.82 -49.74
C GLU A 278 5.53 0.58 -48.81
N ALA A 279 5.11 -0.60 -49.28
CA ALA A 279 5.09 -1.81 -48.45
C ALA A 279 6.47 -2.28 -47.91
N THR A 280 7.58 -1.78 -48.48
CA THR A 280 8.95 -1.99 -47.98
C THR A 280 9.49 -0.81 -47.17
N GLY A 281 8.77 0.32 -47.14
CA GLY A 281 9.14 1.52 -46.41
C GLY A 281 9.00 1.34 -44.89
N THR A 282 9.86 2.02 -44.14
CA THR A 282 9.81 2.07 -42.68
C THR A 282 10.13 3.48 -42.20
N ILE A 283 9.19 4.13 -41.50
CA ILE A 283 9.48 5.36 -40.74
C ILE A 283 9.99 4.98 -39.35
N THR A 284 11.04 5.66 -38.90
CA THR A 284 11.73 5.35 -37.63
C THR A 284 11.71 6.48 -36.60
N GLY A 285 11.33 7.70 -36.98
CA GLY A 285 11.34 8.87 -36.11
C GLY A 285 10.96 10.16 -36.84
N GLY A 286 11.07 11.27 -36.11
CA GLY A 286 10.83 12.64 -36.56
C GLY A 286 9.37 13.11 -36.57
N THR A 287 9.18 14.41 -36.76
CA THR A 287 7.86 15.06 -36.66
C THR A 287 7.30 15.46 -38.01
N PHE A 288 6.02 15.22 -38.27
CA PHE A 288 5.37 15.58 -39.53
C PHE A 288 3.99 16.25 -39.36
N ASN A 289 3.82 17.38 -40.07
CA ASN A 289 2.64 18.25 -40.06
C ASN A 289 1.90 18.17 -41.41
N GLY A 290 1.65 16.95 -41.89
CA GLY A 290 1.02 16.68 -43.19
C GLY A 290 0.43 15.27 -43.26
N SER A 291 -0.24 14.94 -44.36
CA SER A 291 -0.99 13.69 -44.48
C SER A 291 -0.08 12.49 -44.78
N VAL A 292 -0.35 11.33 -44.16
CA VAL A 292 0.43 10.10 -44.35
C VAL A 292 -0.46 8.98 -44.90
N ASP A 293 -0.09 8.41 -46.05
CA ASP A 293 -0.63 7.14 -46.54
C ASP A 293 0.37 6.02 -46.19
N ASN A 294 0.00 5.08 -45.31
CA ASN A 294 0.86 3.97 -44.91
C ASN A 294 0.40 2.63 -45.51
N TYR A 295 1.29 2.01 -46.30
CA TYR A 295 1.20 0.61 -46.72
C TYR A 295 2.35 -0.25 -46.14
N GLY A 296 3.33 0.36 -45.47
CA GLY A 296 4.52 -0.27 -44.90
C GLY A 296 4.53 -0.19 -43.36
N THR A 297 5.70 0.08 -42.78
CA THR A 297 5.86 0.09 -41.31
C THR A 297 6.11 1.50 -40.76
N ILE A 298 5.53 1.83 -39.61
CA ILE A 298 5.89 3.01 -38.81
C ILE A 298 6.29 2.54 -37.41
N THR A 299 7.53 2.85 -37.02
CA THR A 299 8.15 2.44 -35.73
C THR A 299 8.47 3.58 -34.77
N GLY A 300 8.25 4.82 -35.22
CA GLY A 300 8.45 6.03 -34.42
C GLY A 300 8.06 7.29 -35.20
N GLY A 301 8.03 8.41 -34.50
CA GLY A 301 7.69 9.74 -35.03
C GLY A 301 6.42 10.34 -34.42
N THR A 302 6.19 11.62 -34.70
CA THR A 302 4.99 12.37 -34.28
C THR A 302 4.21 12.85 -35.50
N PHE A 303 2.94 12.41 -35.63
CA PHE A 303 2.10 12.67 -36.79
C PHE A 303 0.91 13.54 -36.42
N ASN A 304 0.95 14.81 -36.83
CA ASN A 304 0.00 15.83 -36.38
C ASN A 304 -1.26 15.99 -37.25
N GLU A 305 -1.26 15.38 -38.43
CA GLU A 305 -2.30 15.51 -39.46
C GLU A 305 -2.82 14.14 -39.90
N SER A 306 -3.77 14.14 -40.86
CA SER A 306 -4.53 12.94 -41.26
C SER A 306 -3.68 11.74 -41.70
N LEU A 307 -3.80 10.61 -40.98
CA LEU A 307 -3.06 9.36 -41.19
C LEU A 307 -4.00 8.25 -41.69
N SER A 308 -3.70 7.70 -42.87
CA SER A 308 -4.40 6.59 -43.50
C SER A 308 -3.55 5.32 -43.47
N ASN A 309 -3.88 4.37 -42.59
CA ASN A 309 -3.19 3.09 -42.45
C ASN A 309 -3.94 1.98 -43.21
N PHE A 310 -3.46 1.57 -44.37
CA PHE A 310 -4.14 0.61 -45.25
C PHE A 310 -3.89 -0.86 -44.84
N ASN A 311 -4.53 -1.83 -45.50
CA ASN A 311 -4.54 -3.26 -45.12
C ASN A 311 -3.16 -3.92 -44.87
N SER A 312 -2.09 -3.45 -45.52
CA SER A 312 -0.71 -3.95 -45.27
C SER A 312 0.09 -3.09 -44.27
N GLY A 313 -0.45 -1.93 -43.90
CA GLY A 313 0.18 -0.96 -43.02
C GLY A 313 0.22 -1.40 -41.56
N ARG A 314 1.42 -1.39 -40.98
CA ARG A 314 1.70 -1.75 -39.59
C ARG A 314 2.30 -0.57 -38.84
N ILE A 315 1.69 -0.21 -37.72
CA ILE A 315 2.10 0.92 -36.90
C ILE A 315 2.26 0.41 -35.47
N GLN A 316 3.48 0.52 -34.92
CA GLN A 316 3.80 0.13 -33.54
C GLN A 316 5.14 0.76 -33.16
N GLY A 317 5.19 1.53 -32.08
CA GLY A 317 6.42 2.09 -31.54
C GLY A 317 7.41 1.03 -31.09
N ARG A 318 8.68 1.43 -30.89
CA ARG A 318 9.69 0.59 -30.24
C ARG A 318 9.53 0.55 -28.72
N ASP A 319 9.00 1.64 -28.17
CA ASP A 319 8.70 1.91 -26.78
C ASP A 319 7.53 2.92 -26.71
N ALA A 320 7.06 3.23 -25.51
CA ALA A 320 5.90 4.10 -25.27
C ALA A 320 6.08 5.55 -25.75
N ASN A 321 7.31 6.07 -25.85
CA ASN A 321 7.56 7.47 -26.21
C ASN A 321 7.98 7.63 -27.69
N ALA A 322 8.41 6.56 -28.35
CA ALA A 322 8.88 6.58 -29.73
C ALA A 322 7.84 7.08 -30.75
N LEU A 323 6.53 6.90 -30.51
CA LEU A 323 5.48 7.05 -31.51
C LEU A 323 4.22 7.77 -30.96
N THR A 324 3.82 8.86 -31.60
CA THR A 324 2.58 9.60 -31.27
C THR A 324 1.77 9.95 -32.51
N ILE A 325 0.45 9.73 -32.46
CA ILE A 325 -0.51 10.15 -33.49
C ILE A 325 -1.48 11.17 -32.88
N ASN A 326 -1.54 12.37 -33.45
CA ASN A 326 -2.44 13.46 -33.00
C ASN A 326 -3.53 13.79 -34.02
N GLY A 327 -3.38 13.35 -35.28
CA GLY A 327 -4.32 13.64 -36.37
C GLY A 327 -5.51 12.68 -36.46
N ALA A 328 -6.31 12.87 -37.52
CA ALA A 328 -7.43 12.01 -37.86
C ALA A 328 -6.97 10.68 -38.46
N ILE A 329 -7.51 9.56 -37.98
CA ILE A 329 -7.11 8.20 -38.33
C ILE A 329 -8.16 7.55 -39.24
N HIS A 330 -7.71 6.99 -40.36
CA HIS A 330 -8.42 5.97 -41.15
C HIS A 330 -7.61 4.68 -41.09
N ASN A 331 -8.20 3.59 -40.60
CA ASN A 331 -7.47 2.32 -40.44
C ASN A 331 -8.17 1.14 -41.12
N GLU A 332 -7.39 0.41 -41.92
CA GLU A 332 -7.68 -0.92 -42.46
C GLU A 332 -6.58 -1.93 -42.09
N GLY A 333 -5.43 -1.46 -41.57
CA GLY A 333 -4.28 -2.28 -41.16
C GLY A 333 -4.24 -2.55 -39.65
N SER A 334 -3.03 -2.54 -39.09
CA SER A 334 -2.80 -2.73 -37.64
C SER A 334 -2.06 -1.56 -37.02
N ILE A 335 -2.69 -0.88 -36.06
CA ILE A 335 -2.06 0.06 -35.11
C ILE A 335 -2.03 -0.65 -33.75
N LEU A 336 -0.83 -0.89 -33.22
CA LEU A 336 -0.58 -1.78 -32.08
C LEU A 336 0.19 -1.04 -30.98
N GLN A 337 0.02 -1.46 -29.73
CA GLN A 337 0.78 -0.89 -28.61
C GLN A 337 2.24 -1.39 -28.61
N PRO A 338 3.24 -0.56 -28.25
CA PRO A 338 3.12 0.82 -27.79
C PRO A 338 2.79 1.82 -28.91
N CYS A 339 1.84 2.72 -28.68
CA CYS A 339 1.47 3.81 -29.58
C CYS A 339 0.65 4.86 -28.83
N ASN A 340 1.14 6.11 -28.75
CA ASN A 340 0.42 7.19 -28.09
C ASN A 340 -0.57 7.87 -29.04
N TYR A 341 -1.70 8.30 -28.48
CA TYR A 341 -2.72 9.07 -29.17
C TYR A 341 -2.95 10.38 -28.41
N GLY A 342 -2.55 11.53 -28.98
CA GLY A 342 -2.77 12.81 -28.31
C GLY A 342 -4.25 13.21 -28.27
N ALA A 343 -4.57 14.25 -27.49
CA ALA A 343 -5.96 14.67 -27.25
C ALA A 343 -6.77 15.02 -28.52
N SER A 344 -6.10 15.35 -29.64
CA SER A 344 -6.73 15.63 -30.94
C SER A 344 -6.98 14.37 -31.79
N ALA A 345 -6.46 13.20 -31.40
CA ALA A 345 -6.57 11.97 -32.15
C ALA A 345 -8.04 11.55 -32.29
N SER A 346 -8.47 11.31 -33.54
CA SER A 346 -9.88 11.11 -33.87
C SER A 346 -10.05 10.01 -34.91
N LEU A 347 -11.17 9.28 -34.87
CA LEU A 347 -11.42 8.14 -35.75
C LEU A 347 -12.39 8.53 -36.86
N THR A 348 -11.98 8.34 -38.11
CA THR A 348 -12.85 8.57 -39.27
C THR A 348 -13.48 7.26 -39.78
N ASN A 349 -12.72 6.16 -39.74
CA ASN A 349 -13.17 4.80 -40.04
C ASN A 349 -12.15 3.79 -39.48
N ASN A 350 -12.62 2.68 -38.90
CA ASN A 350 -11.80 1.51 -38.58
C ASN A 350 -12.37 0.25 -39.24
N ARG A 351 -11.49 -0.57 -39.82
CA ARG A 351 -11.75 -1.93 -40.32
C ARG A 351 -10.64 -2.93 -39.93
N GLY A 352 -9.65 -2.48 -39.17
CA GLY A 352 -8.53 -3.27 -38.70
C GLY A 352 -8.36 -3.15 -37.18
N ALA A 353 -7.16 -3.45 -36.68
CA ALA A 353 -6.85 -3.32 -35.26
C ALA A 353 -6.33 -1.92 -34.93
N ILE A 354 -6.82 -1.32 -33.84
CA ILE A 354 -6.27 -0.11 -33.21
C ILE A 354 -6.22 -0.36 -31.71
N GLN A 355 -5.04 -0.66 -31.16
CA GLN A 355 -4.87 -0.98 -29.75
C GLN A 355 -4.64 0.26 -28.88
N VAL A 356 -5.20 0.24 -27.67
CA VAL A 356 -5.10 1.26 -26.62
C VAL A 356 -4.85 0.59 -25.27
N VAL A 357 -4.18 1.29 -24.35
CA VAL A 357 -4.02 0.85 -22.96
C VAL A 357 -5.10 1.50 -22.11
N MET A 358 -5.81 0.69 -21.33
CA MET A 358 -6.82 1.10 -20.35
C MET A 358 -6.44 0.57 -18.97
N LEU A 359 -6.86 1.24 -17.90
CA LEU A 359 -6.66 0.78 -16.53
C LEU A 359 -7.90 0.00 -16.08
N VAL A 360 -7.86 -1.32 -16.11
CA VAL A 360 -8.97 -2.21 -15.77
C VAL A 360 -8.76 -2.74 -14.35
N ASN A 361 -9.66 -2.39 -13.43
CA ASN A 361 -9.53 -2.63 -11.99
C ASN A 361 -8.15 -2.21 -11.43
N GLY A 362 -7.63 -1.07 -11.90
CA GLY A 362 -6.32 -0.54 -11.50
C GLY A 362 -5.10 -1.21 -12.15
N GLN A 363 -5.26 -2.02 -13.20
CA GLN A 363 -4.16 -2.69 -13.91
C GLN A 363 -4.18 -2.37 -15.42
N GLU A 364 -3.02 -2.21 -16.04
CA GLU A 364 -2.95 -1.97 -17.50
C GLU A 364 -3.44 -3.18 -18.30
N GLN A 365 -4.42 -2.94 -19.18
CA GLN A 365 -4.94 -3.92 -20.13
C GLN A 365 -5.02 -3.31 -21.53
N ILE A 366 -4.61 -4.09 -22.53
CA ILE A 366 -4.73 -3.69 -23.94
C ILE A 366 -6.15 -4.01 -24.44
N CYS A 367 -6.85 -2.98 -24.92
CA CYS A 367 -8.16 -3.04 -25.56
C CYS A 367 -8.07 -2.52 -27.01
N ASN A 368 -9.13 -2.67 -27.82
CA ASN A 368 -9.19 -2.04 -29.15
C ASN A 368 -10.19 -0.87 -29.18
N VAL A 369 -9.86 0.20 -29.91
CA VAL A 369 -10.73 1.37 -30.10
C VAL A 369 -12.00 0.96 -30.85
N GLY A 370 -13.15 1.25 -30.25
CA GLY A 370 -14.47 0.89 -30.78
C GLY A 370 -15.00 -0.50 -30.36
N ASP A 371 -14.21 -1.32 -29.65
CA ASP A 371 -14.76 -2.53 -29.01
C ASP A 371 -15.66 -2.15 -27.82
N LYS A 372 -16.69 -2.96 -27.55
CA LYS A 372 -17.63 -2.77 -26.43
C LYS A 372 -16.99 -3.11 -25.09
N VAL A 373 -17.08 -2.20 -24.12
CA VAL A 373 -16.46 -2.33 -22.79
C VAL A 373 -16.93 -3.61 -22.09
N SER A 374 -18.24 -3.85 -22.05
CA SER A 374 -18.83 -5.02 -21.39
C SER A 374 -18.50 -6.35 -22.08
N GLU A 375 -18.28 -6.36 -23.40
CA GLU A 375 -17.91 -7.58 -24.12
C GLU A 375 -16.41 -7.91 -23.95
N SER A 376 -15.53 -6.91 -24.09
CA SER A 376 -14.07 -7.09 -23.96
C SER A 376 -13.61 -7.37 -22.54
N LEU A 377 -14.30 -6.86 -21.51
CA LEU A 377 -13.92 -7.03 -20.10
C LEU A 377 -14.68 -8.16 -19.37
N GLY A 378 -15.47 -8.96 -20.11
CA GLY A 378 -16.07 -10.19 -19.57
C GLY A 378 -17.36 -9.97 -18.76
N GLY A 379 -18.29 -9.18 -19.31
CA GLY A 379 -19.68 -9.05 -18.86
C GLY A 379 -19.88 -8.38 -17.51
N GLY A 380 -21.14 -8.23 -17.12
CA GLY A 380 -21.56 -7.57 -15.87
C GLY A 380 -21.51 -6.04 -15.94
N THR A 381 -21.84 -5.40 -14.81
CA THR A 381 -21.88 -3.94 -14.67
C THR A 381 -20.45 -3.39 -14.53
N TRP A 382 -20.06 -2.58 -15.50
CA TRP A 382 -18.78 -1.88 -15.56
C TRP A 382 -19.01 -0.39 -15.46
N CYS A 383 -18.05 0.31 -14.88
CA CYS A 383 -18.11 1.75 -14.67
C CYS A 383 -16.79 2.41 -15.05
N LEU A 384 -16.89 3.63 -15.53
CA LEU A 384 -15.78 4.50 -15.92
C LEU A 384 -15.55 5.54 -14.81
N LEU A 385 -14.31 5.60 -14.31
CA LEU A 385 -13.81 6.66 -13.44
C LEU A 385 -13.30 7.81 -14.31
N ASN A 386 -13.80 9.01 -14.06
CA ASN A 386 -13.31 10.29 -14.58
C ASN A 386 -12.60 11.05 -13.43
N GLU A 387 -12.06 12.24 -13.70
CA GLU A 387 -11.27 13.00 -12.71
C GLU A 387 -12.10 13.49 -11.51
N ASP A 388 -13.36 13.90 -11.75
CA ASP A 388 -14.29 14.42 -10.74
C ASP A 388 -15.62 13.61 -10.64
N SER A 389 -15.72 12.44 -11.29
CA SER A 389 -16.97 11.63 -11.26
C SER A 389 -16.84 10.22 -11.80
N PHE A 390 -17.71 9.34 -11.31
CA PHE A 390 -17.90 7.98 -11.80
C PHE A 390 -19.13 7.88 -12.72
N SER A 391 -19.15 6.91 -13.63
CA SER A 391 -20.24 6.76 -14.62
C SER A 391 -20.44 5.31 -15.04
N VAL A 392 -21.70 4.86 -15.12
CA VAL A 392 -22.03 3.50 -15.56
C VAL A 392 -21.74 3.36 -17.06
N CYS A 393 -21.00 2.33 -17.45
CA CYS A 393 -20.84 1.97 -18.86
C CYS A 393 -22.15 1.34 -19.35
N ASP A 394 -22.90 2.07 -20.19
CA ASP A 394 -24.10 1.55 -20.84
C ASP A 394 -23.78 0.37 -21.79
N ALA A 395 -24.83 -0.30 -22.28
CA ALA A 395 -24.69 -1.51 -23.09
C ALA A 395 -24.02 -1.30 -24.46
N ASP A 396 -23.88 -0.06 -24.93
CA ASP A 396 -23.22 0.34 -26.18
C ASP A 396 -21.93 1.16 -25.95
N ALA A 397 -21.49 1.31 -24.70
CA ALA A 397 -20.23 1.97 -24.34
C ALA A 397 -19.01 1.26 -24.98
N THR A 398 -18.11 2.05 -25.58
CA THR A 398 -16.94 1.57 -26.33
C THR A 398 -15.65 2.29 -25.93
N PHE A 399 -14.49 1.67 -26.18
CA PHE A 399 -13.19 2.28 -25.89
C PHE A 399 -12.82 3.39 -26.87
N GLY A 400 -12.39 4.54 -26.33
CA GLY A 400 -11.78 5.63 -27.08
C GLY A 400 -10.25 5.53 -27.18
N PHE A 401 -9.61 6.57 -27.70
CA PHE A 401 -8.14 6.66 -27.82
C PHE A 401 -7.40 6.94 -26.51
N GLN A 402 -8.03 7.69 -25.60
CA GLN A 402 -7.41 8.15 -24.36
C GLN A 402 -7.52 7.07 -23.29
N THR A 403 -6.41 6.82 -22.58
CA THR A 403 -6.39 5.90 -21.43
C THR A 403 -7.38 6.34 -20.37
N ARG A 404 -8.17 5.38 -19.88
CA ARG A 404 -9.27 5.57 -18.94
C ARG A 404 -9.30 4.43 -17.92
N SER A 405 -9.85 4.72 -16.74
CA SER A 405 -9.97 3.78 -15.64
C SER A 405 -11.36 3.16 -15.60
N TYR A 406 -11.42 1.83 -15.67
CA TYR A 406 -12.66 1.04 -15.67
C TYR A 406 -12.67 0.07 -14.49
N VAL A 407 -13.75 0.05 -13.72
CA VAL A 407 -13.92 -0.84 -12.55
C VAL A 407 -15.20 -1.66 -12.69
N LYS A 408 -15.13 -2.91 -12.23
CA LYS A 408 -16.27 -3.84 -12.21
C LYS A 408 -16.99 -3.81 -10.87
N LEU A 409 -18.30 -3.59 -10.88
CA LEU A 409 -19.15 -3.79 -9.70
C LEU A 409 -19.36 -5.29 -9.47
N SER A 410 -18.34 -5.91 -8.86
CA SER A 410 -18.30 -7.32 -8.47
C SER A 410 -19.07 -7.54 -7.17
N ALA A 411 -19.36 -8.79 -6.81
CA ALA A 411 -20.09 -9.08 -5.59
C ALA A 411 -19.26 -8.70 -4.35
N PRO A 412 -19.85 -8.10 -3.30
CA PRO A 412 -19.14 -7.76 -2.07
C PRO A 412 -18.63 -9.01 -1.35
N ASN A 413 -17.50 -8.90 -0.65
CA ASN A 413 -17.02 -9.94 0.26
C ASN A 413 -17.63 -9.71 1.64
N VAL A 414 -18.43 -10.66 2.13
CA VAL A 414 -19.26 -10.51 3.34
C VAL A 414 -18.87 -11.57 4.37
N THR A 415 -18.69 -11.15 5.62
CA THR A 415 -18.41 -12.02 6.77
C THR A 415 -19.37 -11.72 7.92
N LEU A 416 -19.64 -12.73 8.73
CA LEU A 416 -20.56 -12.68 9.88
C LEU A 416 -19.83 -13.19 11.12
N ASP A 417 -19.75 -12.36 12.15
CA ASP A 417 -19.26 -12.74 13.47
C ASP A 417 -20.45 -13.10 14.37
N TYR A 418 -20.46 -14.35 14.82
CA TYR A 418 -21.52 -14.92 15.66
C TYR A 418 -21.37 -14.62 17.16
N ALA A 419 -20.20 -14.15 17.59
CA ALA A 419 -19.89 -13.85 19.00
C ALA A 419 -20.04 -12.36 19.32
N ALA A 420 -19.71 -11.49 18.35
CA ALA A 420 -19.97 -10.04 18.38
C ALA A 420 -21.34 -9.66 17.77
N GLU A 421 -21.99 -10.56 17.04
CA GLU A 421 -23.24 -10.33 16.31
C GLU A 421 -23.12 -9.16 15.31
N THR A 422 -22.06 -9.19 14.50
CA THR A 422 -21.74 -8.16 13.49
C THR A 422 -21.56 -8.73 12.09
N VAL A 423 -22.03 -8.01 11.08
CA VAL A 423 -21.74 -8.24 9.66
C VAL A 423 -20.63 -7.29 9.23
N THR A 424 -19.58 -7.80 8.59
CA THR A 424 -18.48 -7.00 8.02
C THR A 424 -18.36 -7.24 6.53
N VAL A 425 -18.29 -6.15 5.74
CA VAL A 425 -18.06 -6.22 4.29
C VAL A 425 -16.76 -5.54 3.91
N THR A 426 -15.95 -6.20 3.09
CA THR A 426 -14.66 -5.67 2.59
C THR A 426 -14.87 -4.87 1.31
N VAL A 427 -14.37 -3.63 1.29
CA VAL A 427 -14.29 -2.80 0.09
C VAL A 427 -13.11 -3.29 -0.76
N PRO A 428 -13.31 -3.75 -2.01
CA PRO A 428 -12.20 -4.18 -2.86
C PRO A 428 -11.34 -2.98 -3.25
N ASP A 429 -10.03 -3.18 -3.42
CA ASP A 429 -9.07 -2.10 -3.70
C ASP A 429 -9.45 -1.20 -4.89
N SER A 430 -10.14 -1.76 -5.90
CA SER A 430 -10.64 -1.03 -7.07
C SER A 430 -11.79 -0.05 -6.79
N LEU A 431 -12.39 -0.07 -5.59
CA LEU A 431 -13.45 0.86 -5.14
C LEU A 431 -13.01 1.74 -3.96
N LYS A 432 -11.77 1.60 -3.46
CA LYS A 432 -11.26 2.43 -2.36
C LYS A 432 -10.98 3.86 -2.83
N GLY A 433 -11.31 4.83 -1.99
CA GLY A 433 -11.14 6.26 -2.29
C GLY A 433 -12.24 6.88 -3.15
N LEU A 434 -13.25 6.10 -3.58
CA LEU A 434 -14.48 6.65 -4.14
C LEU A 434 -15.30 7.34 -3.03
N THR A 435 -16.16 8.27 -3.41
CA THR A 435 -16.89 9.16 -2.49
C THR A 435 -18.40 9.06 -2.71
N ALA A 436 -19.18 9.71 -1.84
CA ALA A 436 -20.62 9.87 -2.05
C ALA A 436 -20.98 10.69 -3.32
N GLU A 437 -20.03 11.45 -3.88
CA GLU A 437 -20.22 12.24 -5.11
C GLU A 437 -20.04 11.39 -6.38
N ASP A 438 -19.49 10.18 -6.27
CA ASP A 438 -19.31 9.21 -7.36
C ASP A 438 -20.59 8.39 -7.67
N GLU A 439 -21.73 8.68 -7.06
CA GLU A 439 -22.99 7.91 -7.20
C GLU A 439 -22.86 6.38 -6.99
N VAL A 440 -21.78 5.90 -6.36
CA VAL A 440 -21.60 4.51 -5.94
C VAL A 440 -22.14 4.35 -4.54
N TYR A 441 -23.02 3.37 -4.36
CA TYR A 441 -23.62 3.05 -3.09
C TYR A 441 -23.66 1.54 -2.89
N TRP A 442 -23.89 1.13 -1.66
CA TRP A 442 -23.99 -0.28 -1.29
C TRP A 442 -25.37 -0.54 -0.69
N VAL A 443 -26.00 -1.66 -1.09
CA VAL A 443 -27.35 -2.05 -0.69
C VAL A 443 -27.34 -3.35 0.12
N PHE A 444 -28.11 -3.35 1.21
CA PHE A 444 -28.74 -4.53 1.80
C PHE A 444 -30.21 -4.56 1.40
N HIS A 445 -30.76 -5.72 1.04
CA HIS A 445 -32.20 -5.91 0.81
C HIS A 445 -32.81 -6.73 1.95
N LEU A 446 -33.70 -6.12 2.72
CA LEU A 446 -34.36 -6.76 3.87
C LEU A 446 -35.75 -7.30 3.51
N ASP A 447 -36.21 -8.28 4.31
CA ASP A 447 -37.29 -9.25 4.05
C ASP A 447 -38.69 -8.64 3.76
N ILE A 448 -38.88 -7.31 3.87
CA ILE A 448 -40.16 -6.63 3.65
C ILE A 448 -40.01 -5.32 2.84
N MET A 449 -40.61 -5.30 1.65
CA MET A 449 -40.99 -4.08 0.89
C MET A 449 -39.86 -3.10 0.52
N ASN A 450 -38.88 -3.54 -0.26
CA ASN A 450 -37.93 -2.66 -0.97
C ASN A 450 -37.20 -1.65 -0.06
N VAL A 451 -36.95 -2.00 1.20
CA VAL A 451 -36.12 -1.18 2.08
C VAL A 451 -34.67 -1.45 1.72
N TRP A 452 -34.05 -0.45 1.10
CA TRP A 452 -32.61 -0.36 0.92
C TRP A 452 -32.07 0.84 1.70
N GLU A 453 -30.87 0.71 2.26
CA GLU A 453 -30.14 1.80 2.88
C GLU A 453 -28.92 2.13 2.02
N GLU A 454 -28.85 3.36 1.52
CA GLU A 454 -27.77 3.87 0.66
C GLU A 454 -26.63 4.40 1.54
N TRP A 455 -25.56 3.62 1.69
CA TRP A 455 -24.37 4.02 2.46
C TRP A 455 -23.28 4.58 1.53
N ASN A 456 -23.23 5.90 1.38
CA ASN A 456 -22.45 6.55 0.32
C ASN A 456 -20.99 6.90 0.74
N ASP A 457 -20.73 7.16 2.03
CA ASP A 457 -19.42 7.59 2.52
C ASP A 457 -18.45 6.43 2.87
N ILE A 458 -18.89 5.16 2.75
CA ILE A 458 -18.12 3.98 3.16
C ILE A 458 -16.81 3.83 2.36
N PHE A 459 -16.84 4.15 1.07
CA PHE A 459 -15.73 3.91 0.14
C PHE A 459 -14.53 4.86 0.34
N ALA A 460 -14.75 6.02 0.98
CA ALA A 460 -13.80 7.12 0.97
C ALA A 460 -12.63 6.93 1.94
N ASN A 461 -12.83 6.22 3.05
CA ASN A 461 -11.88 6.18 4.18
C ASN A 461 -11.72 4.80 4.85
N SER A 462 -12.30 3.72 4.32
CA SER A 462 -12.25 2.41 4.98
C SER A 462 -12.11 1.21 4.05
N ASP A 463 -11.24 0.28 4.47
CA ASP A 463 -11.03 -1.04 3.85
C ASP A 463 -12.22 -1.98 4.04
N SER A 464 -13.03 -1.75 5.07
CA SER A 464 -14.22 -2.53 5.37
C SER A 464 -15.24 -1.72 6.16
N TYR A 465 -16.48 -2.21 6.21
CA TYR A 465 -17.52 -1.65 7.06
C TYR A 465 -18.16 -2.76 7.89
N THR A 466 -18.18 -2.55 9.20
CA THR A 466 -18.74 -3.47 10.19
C THR A 466 -19.99 -2.85 10.80
N ASN A 467 -21.10 -3.59 10.79
CA ASN A 467 -22.36 -3.17 11.40
C ASN A 467 -22.89 -4.25 12.34
N THR A 468 -23.54 -3.86 13.44
CA THR A 468 -24.17 -4.83 14.35
C THR A 468 -25.51 -5.29 13.79
N LEU A 469 -25.86 -6.56 14.02
CA LEU A 469 -27.21 -7.08 13.76
C LEU A 469 -28.26 -6.29 14.55
N ALA A 470 -27.91 -5.79 15.75
CA ALA A 470 -28.74 -4.88 16.54
C ALA A 470 -29.06 -3.55 15.84
N ASN A 471 -28.10 -2.96 15.10
CA ASN A 471 -28.36 -1.75 14.32
C ASN A 471 -29.23 -2.07 13.09
N LEU A 472 -28.91 -3.12 12.33
CA LEU A 472 -29.73 -3.59 11.20
C LEU A 472 -31.17 -3.92 11.63
N ASN A 473 -31.36 -4.47 12.84
CA ASN A 473 -32.66 -4.71 13.45
C ASN A 473 -33.46 -3.42 13.67
N SER A 474 -32.82 -2.30 14.01
CA SER A 474 -33.54 -1.04 14.24
C SER A 474 -34.26 -0.56 12.98
N PHE A 475 -33.64 -0.75 11.81
CA PHE A 475 -34.25 -0.51 10.51
C PHE A 475 -35.26 -1.60 10.13
N ASN A 476 -34.90 -2.89 10.27
CA ASN A 476 -35.77 -4.00 9.90
C ASN A 476 -37.13 -3.93 10.64
N GLN A 477 -37.09 -3.70 11.97
CA GLN A 477 -38.28 -3.60 12.81
C GLN A 477 -39.11 -2.33 12.52
N MET A 478 -38.49 -1.22 12.09
CA MET A 478 -39.21 0.00 11.70
C MET A 478 -40.16 -0.24 10.51
N PHE A 479 -39.84 -1.20 9.64
CA PHE A 479 -40.68 -1.63 8.52
C PHE A 479 -41.44 -2.95 8.77
N GLY A 480 -41.40 -3.46 10.00
CA GLY A 480 -42.16 -4.63 10.45
C GLY A 480 -41.47 -5.99 10.28
N GLY A 481 -40.18 -6.01 9.95
CA GLY A 481 -39.36 -7.22 9.89
C GLY A 481 -39.04 -7.81 11.27
N GLY A 482 -38.69 -9.10 11.28
CA GLY A 482 -38.30 -9.83 12.50
C GLY A 482 -36.88 -9.51 12.99
N PRO A 483 -36.49 -10.03 14.16
CA PRO A 483 -35.14 -9.88 14.69
C PRO A 483 -34.10 -10.68 13.88
N LEU A 484 -32.85 -10.23 13.96
CA LEU A 484 -31.64 -10.83 13.41
C LEU A 484 -30.61 -10.99 14.55
N PRO A 485 -30.07 -12.21 14.80
CA PRO A 485 -30.63 -13.48 14.34
C PRO A 485 -32.07 -13.69 14.88
N ARG A 486 -32.82 -14.59 14.24
CA ARG A 486 -34.14 -15.00 14.74
C ARG A 486 -34.02 -15.92 15.95
N ASP A 487 -35.11 -16.05 16.71
CA ASP A 487 -35.20 -17.00 17.81
C ASP A 487 -35.22 -18.45 17.29
N ALA A 488 -34.85 -19.39 18.17
CA ALA A 488 -34.61 -20.79 17.78
C ALA A 488 -35.87 -21.46 17.21
N GLY A 489 -35.78 -21.95 15.97
CA GLY A 489 -36.86 -22.63 15.26
C GLY A 489 -37.66 -21.74 14.31
N ASP A 490 -37.43 -20.42 14.29
CA ASP A 490 -37.98 -19.50 13.28
C ASP A 490 -37.20 -19.54 11.95
N GLY A 491 -35.97 -20.10 11.95
CA GLY A 491 -35.17 -20.39 10.77
C GLY A 491 -34.45 -19.20 10.13
N ASP A 492 -33.41 -19.52 9.36
CA ASP A 492 -32.48 -18.62 8.70
C ASP A 492 -33.13 -17.46 7.92
N VAL A 493 -32.39 -16.35 7.81
CA VAL A 493 -32.73 -15.19 6.99
C VAL A 493 -31.71 -15.05 5.86
N GLU A 494 -32.18 -15.02 4.62
CA GLU A 494 -31.38 -14.70 3.45
C GLU A 494 -31.46 -13.19 3.16
N ILE A 495 -30.31 -12.52 3.14
CA ILE A 495 -30.18 -11.08 2.90
C ILE A 495 -29.35 -10.88 1.62
N PRO A 496 -29.96 -10.46 0.49
CA PRO A 496 -29.24 -10.04 -0.71
C PRO A 496 -28.44 -8.75 -0.52
N ILE A 497 -27.23 -8.71 -1.07
CA ILE A 497 -26.23 -7.64 -0.87
C ILE A 497 -25.48 -7.37 -2.18
N TRP A 498 -25.42 -6.11 -2.64
CA TRP A 498 -24.70 -5.72 -3.86
C TRP A 498 -24.23 -4.25 -3.86
N TYR A 499 -23.17 -3.95 -4.62
CA TYR A 499 -22.81 -2.57 -4.97
C TYR A 499 -23.71 -2.08 -6.11
N GLY A 500 -24.29 -0.89 -5.96
CA GLY A 500 -25.12 -0.22 -6.96
C GLY A 500 -24.52 1.10 -7.45
N CYS A 501 -25.06 1.63 -8.55
CA CYS A 501 -24.68 2.93 -9.07
C CYS A 501 -25.84 3.64 -9.79
N GLY A 502 -25.82 4.97 -9.76
CA GLY A 502 -26.81 5.85 -10.40
C GLY A 502 -27.79 6.55 -9.44
N THR A 503 -28.66 7.41 -9.99
CA THR A 503 -29.49 8.30 -9.17
C THR A 503 -30.71 7.63 -8.49
N ARG A 504 -30.98 8.09 -7.26
CA ARG A 504 -32.00 7.69 -6.27
C ARG A 504 -33.45 7.46 -6.73
N ASN A 505 -33.81 7.79 -7.97
CA ASN A 505 -35.22 7.93 -8.41
C ASN A 505 -35.69 6.90 -9.46
N GLY A 506 -34.89 5.90 -9.84
CA GLY A 506 -35.41 4.74 -10.59
C GLY A 506 -34.44 3.96 -11.47
N GLU A 507 -33.22 4.46 -11.71
CA GLU A 507 -32.22 3.80 -12.59
C GLU A 507 -31.02 3.31 -11.76
N ALA A 508 -31.33 2.52 -10.74
CA ALA A 508 -30.35 1.77 -9.97
C ALA A 508 -29.77 0.64 -10.84
N TYR A 509 -28.48 0.72 -11.18
CA TYR A 509 -27.78 -0.36 -11.87
C TYR A 509 -27.05 -1.24 -10.83
N PRO A 510 -27.58 -2.44 -10.50
CA PRO A 510 -26.90 -3.35 -9.60
C PRO A 510 -25.63 -3.91 -10.26
N GLY A 511 -24.59 -4.09 -9.46
CA GLY A 511 -23.46 -4.97 -9.75
C GLY A 511 -23.84 -6.44 -9.61
N ALA A 512 -22.84 -7.29 -9.41
CA ALA A 512 -23.08 -8.66 -8.99
C ALA A 512 -23.54 -8.73 -7.52
N GLU A 513 -24.43 -9.66 -7.23
CA GLU A 513 -25.06 -9.87 -5.91
C GLU A 513 -24.42 -11.05 -5.17
N ILE A 514 -24.42 -10.98 -3.84
CA ILE A 514 -24.20 -12.11 -2.93
C ILE A 514 -25.34 -12.18 -1.92
N THR A 515 -25.71 -13.38 -1.49
CA THR A 515 -26.69 -13.60 -0.43
C THR A 515 -25.98 -13.95 0.87
N LEU A 516 -26.19 -13.17 1.92
CA LEU A 516 -25.76 -13.50 3.28
C LEU A 516 -26.86 -14.30 3.97
N THR A 517 -26.54 -15.50 4.44
CA THR A 517 -27.41 -16.28 5.32
C THR A 517 -27.10 -15.95 6.78
N VAL A 518 -28.07 -15.38 7.50
CA VAL A 518 -28.04 -15.19 8.95
C VAL A 518 -28.89 -16.30 9.58
N PRO A 519 -28.30 -17.36 10.18
CA PRO A 519 -29.07 -18.44 10.77
C PRO A 519 -29.83 -17.98 12.03
N ASP A 520 -30.78 -18.79 12.49
CA ASP A 520 -31.42 -18.58 13.78
C ASP A 520 -30.49 -18.93 14.96
N ARG A 521 -30.91 -18.55 16.18
CA ARG A 521 -30.19 -18.93 17.40
C ARG A 521 -30.35 -20.44 17.67
N PRO A 522 -29.30 -21.15 18.13
CA PRO A 522 -29.45 -22.55 18.53
C PRO A 522 -30.31 -22.67 19.79
N GLU A 523 -31.07 -23.76 19.92
CA GLU A 523 -31.70 -24.14 21.20
C GLU A 523 -30.62 -24.55 22.23
N CYS A 524 -30.67 -24.00 23.45
CA CYS A 524 -29.76 -24.45 24.52
C CYS A 524 -30.08 -25.87 25.02
N GLY A 525 -31.38 -26.20 25.10
CA GLY A 525 -31.87 -27.43 25.72
C GLY A 525 -31.64 -27.52 27.24
N ARG A 526 -32.14 -28.61 27.82
CA ARG A 526 -31.97 -28.94 29.24
C ARG A 526 -30.78 -29.88 29.45
N VAL A 527 -29.87 -29.49 30.35
CA VAL A 527 -28.64 -30.22 30.69
C VAL A 527 -28.91 -31.20 31.83
N GLU A 528 -28.70 -32.50 31.58
CA GLU A 528 -28.89 -33.56 32.57
C GLU A 528 -27.75 -34.60 32.48
N PRO A 529 -27.01 -34.87 33.57
CA PRO A 529 -27.08 -34.22 34.89
C PRO A 529 -26.43 -32.83 34.90
N LEU A 530 -27.02 -31.89 35.62
CA LEU A 530 -26.44 -30.56 35.86
C LEU A 530 -25.30 -30.65 36.91
N ALA A 531 -24.05 -30.61 36.46
CA ALA A 531 -22.86 -30.77 37.29
C ALA A 531 -22.45 -29.45 37.97
N LEU A 532 -22.97 -29.21 39.18
CA LEU A 532 -22.73 -27.98 39.95
C LEU A 532 -21.60 -28.09 40.97
N ILE A 533 -20.78 -27.04 41.05
CA ILE A 533 -19.84 -26.75 42.13
C ILE A 533 -20.58 -25.94 43.20
N THR A 534 -20.48 -26.34 44.47
CA THR A 534 -21.19 -25.70 45.60
C THR A 534 -20.23 -25.33 46.73
N GLY A 535 -20.42 -24.15 47.32
CA GLY A 535 -19.64 -23.66 48.45
C GLY A 535 -20.49 -22.87 49.45
N ASP A 536 -19.88 -22.37 50.53
CA ASP A 536 -20.57 -21.64 51.59
C ASP A 536 -21.12 -20.27 51.14
N ASP A 537 -20.64 -19.77 50.00
CA ASP A 537 -20.73 -18.39 49.50
C ASP A 537 -20.70 -18.34 47.95
N ARG A 538 -20.92 -19.47 47.27
CA ARG A 538 -20.68 -19.61 45.83
C ARG A 538 -21.40 -20.78 45.16
N LEU A 539 -21.67 -20.62 43.88
CA LEU A 539 -22.22 -21.62 42.97
C LEU A 539 -21.47 -21.56 41.64
N GLY A 540 -21.28 -22.71 41.00
CA GLY A 540 -20.57 -22.81 39.73
C GLY A 540 -20.92 -24.07 38.95
N ILE A 541 -20.32 -24.20 37.76
CA ILE A 541 -20.42 -25.38 36.88
C ILE A 541 -19.06 -26.06 36.71
N ASP A 542 -19.07 -27.34 36.34
CA ASP A 542 -17.83 -28.06 36.06
C ASP A 542 -17.13 -27.63 34.76
N GLU A 543 -15.89 -28.09 34.57
CA GLU A 543 -15.05 -27.74 33.42
C GLU A 543 -15.67 -28.13 32.06
N ALA A 544 -16.44 -29.23 32.01
CA ALA A 544 -17.04 -29.71 30.77
C ALA A 544 -18.25 -28.86 30.35
N LEU A 545 -19.08 -28.46 31.32
CA LEU A 545 -20.15 -27.48 31.08
C LEU A 545 -19.57 -26.11 30.75
N ARG A 546 -18.57 -25.63 31.50
CA ARG A 546 -17.94 -24.32 31.28
C ARG A 546 -17.29 -24.18 29.90
N ALA A 547 -16.76 -25.27 29.33
CA ALA A 547 -16.24 -25.29 27.97
C ALA A 547 -17.31 -25.05 26.88
N THR A 548 -18.59 -25.29 27.19
CA THR A 548 -19.71 -25.29 26.22
C THR A 548 -20.70 -24.15 26.44
N TYR A 549 -20.94 -23.75 27.70
CA TYR A 549 -21.97 -22.80 28.09
C TYR A 549 -21.38 -21.54 28.75
N ASP A 550 -22.07 -20.41 28.60
CA ASP A 550 -21.99 -19.29 29.56
C ASP A 550 -22.85 -19.65 30.79
N PHE A 551 -22.46 -19.16 31.97
CA PHE A 551 -23.14 -19.41 33.24
C PHE A 551 -23.77 -18.12 33.82
N GLY A 552 -24.93 -18.26 34.43
CA GLY A 552 -25.62 -17.16 35.11
C GLY A 552 -26.57 -17.65 36.19
N LEU A 553 -26.86 -16.78 37.15
CA LEU A 553 -27.73 -17.04 38.30
C LEU A 553 -28.78 -15.94 38.46
N ALA A 554 -29.90 -16.25 39.09
CA ALA A 554 -30.78 -15.27 39.71
C ALA A 554 -31.29 -15.78 41.06
N PRO A 555 -31.56 -14.93 42.07
CA PRO A 555 -32.24 -15.35 43.30
C PRO A 555 -33.62 -15.98 42.99
N ALA A 556 -34.01 -17.03 43.71
CA ALA A 556 -35.25 -17.77 43.48
C ALA A 556 -36.50 -17.02 44.00
N GLY A 557 -36.87 -15.95 43.29
CA GLY A 557 -38.11 -15.19 43.53
C GLY A 557 -39.34 -15.75 42.81
N ASP A 558 -40.52 -15.18 43.13
CA ASP A 558 -41.78 -15.41 42.43
C ASP A 558 -42.30 -14.07 41.83
N PRO A 559 -42.39 -13.93 40.50
CA PRO A 559 -41.93 -14.87 39.48
C PRO A 559 -40.40 -14.90 39.36
N ALA A 560 -39.87 -15.99 38.79
CA ALA A 560 -38.50 -16.05 38.27
C ALA A 560 -38.32 -15.05 37.10
N PRO A 561 -37.11 -14.49 36.91
CA PRO A 561 -36.81 -13.70 35.72
C PRO A 561 -36.57 -14.61 34.50
N ASP A 562 -36.81 -14.08 33.30
CA ASP A 562 -36.55 -14.81 32.04
C ASP A 562 -35.03 -14.94 31.72
N GLU A 563 -34.19 -14.11 32.34
CA GLU A 563 -32.73 -14.09 32.20
C GLU A 563 -32.03 -14.03 33.57
N PRO A 564 -30.76 -14.50 33.69
CA PRO A 564 -29.98 -14.36 34.92
C PRO A 564 -29.72 -12.89 35.29
N THR A 565 -29.64 -12.62 36.59
CA THR A 565 -29.38 -11.28 37.17
C THR A 565 -27.99 -11.15 37.78
N ILE A 566 -27.23 -12.24 37.83
CA ILE A 566 -25.83 -12.32 38.25
C ILE A 566 -25.12 -13.16 37.18
N LEU A 567 -24.00 -12.67 36.63
CA LEU A 567 -23.29 -13.31 35.52
C LEU A 567 -21.91 -13.82 35.94
N ASP A 568 -21.44 -14.85 35.24
CA ASP A 568 -20.05 -15.33 35.23
C ASP A 568 -19.21 -14.40 34.35
N GLU A 569 -18.82 -13.23 34.89
CA GLU A 569 -18.18 -12.15 34.11
C GLU A 569 -16.72 -12.46 33.70
N ASP A 570 -16.00 -13.29 34.46
CA ASP A 570 -14.62 -13.71 34.12
C ASP A 570 -14.55 -15.07 33.38
N GLY A 571 -15.65 -15.83 33.36
CA GLY A 571 -15.73 -17.13 32.68
C GLY A 571 -14.97 -18.26 33.38
N ASP A 572 -14.60 -18.09 34.66
CA ASP A 572 -14.01 -19.17 35.47
C ASP A 572 -15.04 -20.24 35.86
N GLY A 573 -16.34 -19.95 35.71
CA GLY A 573 -17.45 -20.85 35.95
C GLY A 573 -17.94 -20.87 37.39
N LEU A 574 -17.51 -19.95 38.25
CA LEU A 574 -17.77 -19.94 39.69
C LEU A 574 -18.12 -18.55 40.23
N ILE A 575 -19.42 -18.24 40.25
CA ILE A 575 -19.93 -17.01 40.86
C ILE A 575 -19.78 -17.10 42.39
N THR A 576 -19.14 -16.08 42.99
CA THR A 576 -18.84 -16.01 44.44
C THR A 576 -19.46 -14.77 45.11
N GLY A 577 -19.47 -14.74 46.44
CA GLY A 577 -20.10 -13.67 47.22
C GLY A 577 -21.61 -13.81 47.38
N LEU A 578 -22.16 -15.00 47.11
CA LEU A 578 -23.59 -15.31 47.21
C LEU A 578 -24.07 -15.38 48.67
N ASP A 579 -25.33 -15.03 48.91
CA ASP A 579 -25.94 -15.10 50.23
C ASP A 579 -26.07 -16.56 50.71
N LYS A 580 -25.50 -16.83 51.87
CA LYS A 580 -25.33 -18.20 52.38
C LYS A 580 -26.66 -18.84 52.73
N GLY A 581 -27.00 -19.91 52.01
CA GLY A 581 -28.25 -20.64 52.19
C GLY A 581 -29.45 -20.07 51.43
N GLU A 582 -29.25 -19.03 50.61
CA GLU A 582 -30.24 -18.56 49.64
C GLU A 582 -30.28 -19.52 48.43
N GLU A 583 -31.47 -19.66 47.85
CA GLU A 583 -31.71 -20.47 46.65
C GLU A 583 -31.60 -19.60 45.39
N TYR A 584 -30.88 -20.11 44.39
CA TYR A 584 -30.60 -19.45 43.12
C TYR A 584 -31.03 -20.34 41.96
N ILE A 585 -31.67 -19.74 40.97
CA ILE A 585 -32.01 -20.35 39.68
C ILE A 585 -30.76 -20.33 38.80
N VAL A 586 -30.43 -21.47 38.20
CA VAL A 586 -29.29 -21.67 37.29
C VAL A 586 -29.75 -21.50 35.84
N TYR A 587 -29.07 -20.60 35.13
CA TYR A 587 -29.24 -20.38 33.70
C TYR A 587 -27.96 -20.79 32.98
N LEU A 588 -28.14 -21.45 31.84
CA LEU A 588 -27.07 -21.70 30.87
C LEU A 588 -27.51 -21.17 29.50
N ARG A 589 -26.55 -20.77 28.68
CA ARG A 589 -26.73 -20.59 27.23
C ARG A 589 -25.52 -21.13 26.49
N LEU A 590 -25.71 -21.66 25.29
CA LEU A 590 -24.61 -22.11 24.44
C LEU A 590 -23.70 -20.93 24.09
N LYS A 591 -22.38 -21.15 24.19
CA LYS A 591 -21.38 -20.19 23.72
C LYS A 591 -21.44 -20.07 22.19
N ALA A 592 -21.21 -18.86 21.70
CA ALA A 592 -21.05 -18.63 20.27
C ALA A 592 -19.82 -19.38 19.75
N THR A 593 -19.87 -19.76 18.49
CA THR A 593 -18.80 -20.47 17.77
C THR A 593 -18.53 -19.77 16.45
N SER A 594 -17.51 -20.20 15.70
CA SER A 594 -17.21 -19.68 14.36
C SER A 594 -18.31 -19.95 13.31
N SER A 595 -19.43 -20.60 13.68
CA SER A 595 -20.54 -20.95 12.78
C SER A 595 -21.91 -21.00 13.46
N SER A 596 -22.08 -20.41 14.65
CA SER A 596 -23.38 -20.38 15.36
C SER A 596 -23.40 -19.34 16.48
N PHE A 597 -24.53 -18.64 16.61
CA PHE A 597 -24.77 -17.62 17.64
C PHE A 597 -24.85 -18.18 19.06
N ARG A 598 -24.85 -17.29 20.06
CA ARG A 598 -25.30 -17.68 21.41
C ARG A 598 -26.78 -18.05 21.38
N SER A 599 -27.16 -19.10 22.10
CA SER A 599 -28.58 -19.37 22.37
C SER A 599 -29.17 -18.28 23.27
N ALA A 600 -30.50 -18.24 23.36
CA ALA A 600 -31.15 -17.61 24.50
C ALA A 600 -30.70 -18.27 25.83
N TRP A 601 -30.88 -17.56 26.94
CA TRP A 601 -30.73 -18.14 28.28
C TRP A 601 -31.82 -19.18 28.56
N GLN A 602 -31.43 -20.29 29.17
CA GLN A 602 -32.31 -21.41 29.47
C GLN A 602 -32.15 -21.82 30.93
N GLU A 603 -33.26 -21.74 31.68
CA GLU A 603 -33.37 -22.28 33.04
C GLU A 603 -33.04 -23.78 33.04
N GLN A 604 -32.18 -24.19 33.96
CA GLN A 604 -31.81 -25.60 34.20
C GLN A 604 -32.39 -26.14 35.52
N GLY A 605 -32.74 -25.27 36.46
CA GLY A 605 -33.30 -25.58 37.78
C GLY A 605 -32.68 -24.72 38.88
N SER A 606 -32.99 -25.02 40.15
CA SER A 606 -32.51 -24.26 41.32
C SER A 606 -31.43 -24.98 42.13
N ALA A 607 -30.54 -24.22 42.78
CA ALA A 607 -29.47 -24.69 43.65
C ALA A 607 -29.24 -23.72 44.82
N ILE A 608 -28.69 -24.21 45.94
CA ILE A 608 -28.49 -23.43 47.16
C ILE A 608 -26.98 -23.25 47.43
N ALA A 609 -26.54 -22.04 47.72
CA ALA A 609 -25.15 -21.73 48.09
C ALA A 609 -24.82 -22.26 49.51
N VAL A 610 -24.60 -23.57 49.63
CA VAL A 610 -24.08 -24.22 50.86
C VAL A 610 -22.98 -25.22 50.56
N LYS A 611 -21.97 -25.29 51.44
CA LYS A 611 -20.97 -26.36 51.41
C LYS A 611 -21.47 -27.59 52.16
N THR A 612 -21.47 -28.74 51.48
CA THR A 612 -21.79 -30.04 52.10
C THR A 612 -20.53 -30.86 52.36
N TYR A 613 -20.65 -31.87 53.23
CA TYR A 613 -19.56 -32.69 53.71
C TYR A 613 -19.90 -34.18 53.72
N THR A 614 -18.87 -35.01 53.72
CA THR A 614 -18.96 -36.48 53.78
C THR A 614 -18.26 -37.02 55.02
N VAL A 615 -18.94 -37.92 55.73
CA VAL A 615 -18.39 -38.71 56.84
C VAL A 615 -18.26 -40.16 56.40
N THR A 616 -17.05 -40.72 56.51
CA THR A 616 -16.74 -42.11 56.14
C THR A 616 -16.21 -42.89 57.34
N TYR A 617 -16.72 -44.10 57.54
CA TYR A 617 -16.16 -45.08 58.48
C TYR A 617 -15.46 -46.20 57.72
N THR A 618 -14.22 -46.53 58.11
CA THR A 618 -13.38 -47.56 57.48
C THR A 618 -12.72 -48.48 58.51
N ASP A 619 -12.38 -49.71 58.15
CA ASP A 619 -11.95 -50.73 59.11
C ASP A 619 -10.49 -50.63 59.57
N GLY A 620 -9.64 -49.89 58.85
CA GLY A 620 -8.24 -49.69 59.21
C GLY A 620 -7.34 -50.93 59.10
N VAL A 621 -7.62 -51.84 58.17
CA VAL A 621 -6.85 -53.09 58.01
C VAL A 621 -6.33 -53.28 56.58
N ASP A 622 -5.03 -53.02 56.40
CA ASP A 622 -4.33 -53.25 55.14
C ASP A 622 -4.43 -54.73 54.70
N GLY A 623 -5.18 -54.98 53.62
CA GLY A 623 -5.24 -56.28 52.94
C GLY A 623 -6.22 -57.32 53.52
N GLU A 624 -7.05 -56.98 54.50
CA GLU A 624 -8.08 -57.87 55.07
C GLU A 624 -9.35 -57.06 55.43
N GLU A 625 -10.36 -57.07 54.55
CA GLU A 625 -11.65 -56.39 54.82
C GLU A 625 -12.39 -57.06 56.01
N ILE A 626 -12.62 -56.28 57.06
CA ILE A 626 -13.37 -56.64 58.26
C ILE A 626 -14.82 -56.14 58.14
N PHE A 627 -15.02 -54.97 57.53
CA PHE A 627 -16.33 -54.47 57.11
C PHE A 627 -16.17 -53.44 55.98
N ALA A 628 -17.08 -53.46 55.00
CA ALA A 628 -17.10 -52.48 53.93
C ALA A 628 -17.32 -51.04 54.45
N ASP A 629 -16.60 -50.09 53.84
CA ASP A 629 -16.64 -48.66 54.17
C ASP A 629 -18.06 -48.07 54.13
N GLN A 630 -18.40 -47.25 55.12
CA GLN A 630 -19.69 -46.57 55.22
C GLN A 630 -19.53 -45.06 55.06
N ALA A 631 -19.78 -44.55 53.86
CA ALA A 631 -19.78 -43.12 53.54
C ALA A 631 -21.20 -42.54 53.59
N THR A 632 -21.38 -41.40 54.26
CA THR A 632 -22.60 -40.59 54.25
C THR A 632 -22.25 -39.17 53.83
N GLY A 633 -22.70 -38.76 52.63
CA GLY A 633 -22.50 -37.41 52.06
C GLY A 633 -23.69 -36.48 52.26
N GLY A 634 -23.58 -35.25 51.73
CA GLY A 634 -24.66 -34.25 51.76
C GLY A 634 -24.90 -33.60 53.13
N LEU A 635 -23.95 -33.72 54.06
CA LEU A 635 -24.10 -33.25 55.44
C LEU A 635 -23.77 -31.76 55.55
N LEU A 636 -24.59 -31.00 56.28
CA LEU A 636 -24.35 -29.57 56.54
C LEU A 636 -23.38 -29.36 57.72
N ILE A 637 -22.66 -28.24 57.72
CA ILE A 637 -21.85 -27.84 58.88
C ILE A 637 -22.74 -27.65 60.12
N GLY A 638 -22.31 -28.22 61.26
CA GLY A 638 -23.07 -28.22 62.51
C GLY A 638 -24.16 -29.30 62.61
N ALA A 639 -24.49 -30.03 61.53
CA ALA A 639 -25.38 -31.19 61.64
C ALA A 639 -24.75 -32.30 62.50
N ALA A 640 -25.60 -33.11 63.15
CA ALA A 640 -25.13 -34.24 63.96
C ALA A 640 -24.37 -35.26 63.09
N THR A 641 -23.20 -35.69 63.53
CA THR A 641 -22.39 -36.67 62.80
C THR A 641 -23.11 -38.02 62.73
N PRO A 642 -23.33 -38.61 61.52
CA PRO A 642 -23.98 -39.90 61.38
C PRO A 642 -23.22 -40.99 62.17
N ALA A 643 -23.93 -41.85 62.88
CA ALA A 643 -23.32 -42.95 63.62
C ALA A 643 -23.05 -44.15 62.70
N PHE A 644 -21.92 -44.84 62.91
CA PHE A 644 -21.61 -46.10 62.24
C PHE A 644 -22.73 -47.14 62.41
N SER A 645 -23.18 -47.73 61.30
CA SER A 645 -24.26 -48.71 61.28
C SER A 645 -23.72 -50.12 61.42
N GLY A 646 -23.68 -50.63 62.66
CA GLY A 646 -23.32 -52.01 62.95
C GLY A 646 -22.63 -52.19 64.30
N THR A 647 -21.72 -53.15 64.37
CA THR A 647 -20.82 -53.34 65.53
C THR A 647 -19.48 -53.85 65.01
N PRO A 648 -18.37 -53.10 65.14
CA PRO A 648 -17.05 -53.56 64.69
C PRO A 648 -16.59 -54.79 65.47
N VAL A 649 -16.37 -55.91 64.77
CA VAL A 649 -15.90 -57.18 65.36
C VAL A 649 -14.78 -57.76 64.48
N ARG A 650 -13.60 -57.98 65.07
CA ARG A 650 -12.46 -58.64 64.41
C ARG A 650 -11.95 -59.80 65.27
N THR A 651 -11.84 -61.00 64.68
CA THR A 651 -11.47 -62.21 65.42
C THR A 651 -10.07 -62.08 66.05
N GLY A 652 -9.99 -62.21 67.37
CA GLY A 652 -8.73 -62.08 68.12
C GLY A 652 -8.31 -60.64 68.46
N TYR A 653 -9.15 -59.64 68.18
CA TYR A 653 -8.92 -58.24 68.52
C TYR A 653 -10.16 -57.65 69.21
N ALA A 654 -9.95 -56.66 70.07
CA ALA A 654 -11.00 -55.79 70.57
C ALA A 654 -10.98 -54.48 69.78
N PHE A 655 -12.17 -53.99 69.41
CA PHE A 655 -12.32 -52.63 68.90
C PHE A 655 -11.91 -51.62 69.97
N ALA A 656 -10.96 -50.74 69.63
CA ALA A 656 -10.33 -49.80 70.55
C ALA A 656 -10.85 -48.35 70.39
N GLY A 657 -11.85 -48.14 69.52
CA GLY A 657 -12.38 -46.83 69.15
C GLY A 657 -12.05 -46.46 67.70
N TRP A 658 -12.47 -45.27 67.30
CA TRP A 658 -12.15 -44.68 66.00
C TRP A 658 -10.95 -43.73 66.12
N ASN A 659 -10.15 -43.62 65.08
CA ASN A 659 -9.11 -42.61 64.92
C ASN A 659 -9.37 -41.77 63.66
N PRO A 660 -9.51 -40.43 63.76
CA PRO A 660 -9.71 -39.67 64.99
C PRO A 660 -10.99 -40.11 65.74
N ALA A 661 -11.16 -39.64 66.97
CA ALA A 661 -12.40 -39.88 67.72
C ALA A 661 -13.59 -39.18 67.02
N VAL A 662 -14.75 -39.84 66.99
CA VAL A 662 -15.95 -39.34 66.32
C VAL A 662 -16.43 -38.03 66.97
N ALA A 663 -16.45 -36.96 66.18
CA ALA A 663 -17.04 -35.68 66.59
C ALA A 663 -18.57 -35.80 66.74
N ALA A 664 -19.17 -34.95 67.57
CA ALA A 664 -20.63 -34.92 67.74
C ALA A 664 -21.35 -34.23 66.57
N THR A 665 -20.67 -33.31 65.89
CA THR A 665 -21.18 -32.49 64.79
C THR A 665 -20.20 -32.42 63.65
N VAL A 666 -20.71 -32.38 62.42
CA VAL A 666 -19.94 -32.25 61.19
C VAL A 666 -19.30 -30.86 61.11
N SER A 667 -17.98 -30.81 61.01
CA SER A 667 -17.18 -29.58 60.87
C SER A 667 -16.30 -29.58 59.61
N GLY A 668 -16.44 -30.59 58.76
CA GLY A 668 -15.54 -30.90 57.66
C GLY A 668 -15.79 -32.31 57.14
N ASN A 669 -15.10 -32.69 56.06
CA ASN A 669 -15.01 -34.11 55.66
C ASN A 669 -14.22 -34.88 56.72
N ALA A 670 -14.71 -36.05 57.12
CA ALA A 670 -14.08 -36.85 58.17
C ALA A 670 -14.02 -38.32 57.79
N VAL A 671 -12.83 -38.92 57.84
CA VAL A 671 -12.63 -40.37 57.75
C VAL A 671 -12.31 -40.87 59.16
N TYR A 672 -13.11 -41.81 59.65
CA TYR A 672 -12.97 -42.43 60.96
C TYR A 672 -12.51 -43.87 60.78
N THR A 673 -11.25 -44.15 61.13
CA THR A 673 -10.61 -45.45 60.96
C THR A 673 -10.73 -46.29 62.23
N ALA A 674 -11.19 -47.54 62.12
CA ALA A 674 -11.33 -48.43 63.28
C ALA A 674 -9.97 -48.87 63.83
N MET A 675 -9.75 -48.66 65.13
CA MET A 675 -8.55 -49.16 65.82
C MET A 675 -8.80 -50.54 66.43
N TRP A 676 -7.80 -51.42 66.32
CA TRP A 676 -7.87 -52.80 66.80
C TRP A 676 -6.76 -53.09 67.81
N LYS A 677 -7.13 -53.41 69.05
CA LYS A 677 -6.19 -53.90 70.07
C LYS A 677 -6.20 -55.42 70.09
N LYS A 678 -5.05 -56.04 69.84
CA LYS A 678 -4.91 -57.51 69.87
C LYS A 678 -5.25 -58.04 71.27
N LEU A 679 -6.03 -59.12 71.32
CA LEU A 679 -6.35 -59.81 72.57
C LEU A 679 -5.31 -60.90 72.81
N ASP A 680 -4.55 -60.74 73.89
CA ASP A 680 -3.68 -61.82 74.40
C ASP A 680 -4.53 -63.02 74.85
N ALA A 681 -3.91 -64.20 74.81
CA ALA A 681 -4.61 -65.48 74.89
C ALA A 681 -5.19 -65.80 76.29
N GLY A 682 -6.34 -65.18 76.62
CA GLY A 682 -7.18 -65.58 77.74
C GLY A 682 -7.67 -64.48 78.67
N GLN A 683 -8.31 -63.41 78.16
CA GLN A 683 -9.22 -62.62 78.99
C GLN A 683 -10.36 -61.98 78.18
N GLN A 684 -11.56 -61.94 78.78
CA GLN A 684 -12.81 -61.54 78.12
C GLN A 684 -13.53 -60.47 78.96
N THR A 685 -14.08 -59.44 78.28
CA THR A 685 -15.08 -58.46 78.79
C THR A 685 -14.76 -57.57 79.99
N GLY A 686 -15.09 -56.27 79.89
CA GLY A 686 -15.23 -55.35 81.03
C GLY A 686 -14.83 -53.91 80.73
N GLY A 687 -15.79 -53.06 80.32
CA GLY A 687 -15.53 -51.63 80.05
C GLY A 687 -15.61 -50.73 81.30
N GLY A 688 -15.22 -49.46 81.16
CA GLY A 688 -15.33 -48.46 82.24
C GLY A 688 -14.64 -47.14 81.91
N GLN A 689 -15.36 -46.03 82.11
CA GLN A 689 -15.03 -44.63 81.78
C GLN A 689 -13.75 -44.04 82.42
N THR A 690 -13.49 -42.77 82.07
CA THR A 690 -12.49 -41.81 82.62
C THR A 690 -11.05 -42.02 82.16
N GLY A 691 -10.24 -40.99 81.93
CA GLY A 691 -10.52 -39.54 81.93
C GLY A 691 -9.35 -38.74 82.50
N SER A 692 -9.05 -37.56 81.91
CA SER A 692 -7.95 -36.63 82.28
C SER A 692 -6.52 -37.17 82.03
N GLU A 693 -5.46 -36.38 81.80
CA GLU A 693 -5.33 -35.01 81.23
C GLU A 693 -3.85 -34.71 80.88
N GLN A 694 -3.64 -33.77 79.94
CA GLN A 694 -2.51 -32.82 79.84
C GLN A 694 -1.05 -33.29 79.56
N GLN A 695 -0.29 -32.31 79.04
CA GLN A 695 1.17 -32.17 78.90
C GLN A 695 1.93 -33.08 77.90
N ALA A 696 2.92 -32.59 77.11
CA ALA A 696 3.11 -31.39 76.25
C ALA A 696 4.62 -31.15 76.01
N HIS A 697 5.02 -31.16 74.73
CA HIS A 697 6.19 -30.49 74.09
C HIS A 697 6.02 -30.81 72.57
N GLU A 698 6.20 -29.90 71.61
CA GLU A 698 7.47 -29.33 71.11
C GLU A 698 8.47 -30.42 70.66
N GLU A 699 9.05 -30.40 69.46
CA GLU A 699 8.91 -29.46 68.33
C GLU A 699 9.41 -30.17 67.05
N SER A 700 8.75 -29.98 65.90
CA SER A 700 9.34 -30.09 64.56
C SER A 700 8.32 -29.64 63.50
N ALA A 701 8.59 -28.53 62.80
CA ALA A 701 7.71 -28.05 61.73
C ALA A 701 7.95 -28.84 60.43
N GLY A 702 6.88 -29.45 59.90
CA GLY A 702 6.80 -29.91 58.51
C GLY A 702 5.60 -29.23 57.86
N THR A 703 5.85 -28.21 57.04
CA THR A 703 4.80 -27.32 56.52
C THR A 703 3.91 -28.03 55.49
N PRO A 704 2.57 -27.88 55.53
CA PRO A 704 1.69 -28.37 54.47
C PRO A 704 1.93 -27.67 53.13
N GLN A 705 1.72 -28.39 52.04
CA GLN A 705 1.87 -27.90 50.67
C GLN A 705 0.64 -27.07 50.25
N ASN A 706 0.64 -25.78 50.58
CA ASN A 706 -0.15 -24.76 49.90
C ASN A 706 0.80 -23.89 49.07
N GLU A 707 0.66 -23.88 47.75
CA GLU A 707 1.27 -22.85 46.90
C GLU A 707 0.17 -21.84 46.47
N PRO A 708 0.40 -20.52 46.59
CA PRO A 708 -0.59 -19.49 46.25
C PRO A 708 -0.62 -19.16 44.75
N GLN A 709 -1.61 -18.37 44.34
CA GLN A 709 -1.87 -17.98 42.94
C GLN A 709 -0.82 -17.01 42.32
N GLU A 710 0.38 -16.86 42.89
CA GLU A 710 1.34 -15.80 42.55
C GLU A 710 2.07 -15.98 41.20
N ASN A 711 1.87 -17.09 40.49
CA ASN A 711 2.72 -17.51 39.37
C ASN A 711 2.09 -17.35 37.96
N ARG A 712 1.25 -16.33 37.71
CA ARG A 712 0.57 -16.11 36.41
C ARG A 712 0.79 -14.72 35.77
N LEU A 713 1.79 -13.94 36.21
CA LEU A 713 2.01 -12.58 35.67
C LEU A 713 2.48 -12.57 34.21
N VAL A 714 3.34 -13.49 33.79
CA VAL A 714 3.84 -13.58 32.40
C VAL A 714 3.24 -14.79 31.70
N VAL A 715 2.72 -14.58 30.49
CA VAL A 715 2.18 -15.62 29.60
C VAL A 715 2.76 -15.49 28.19
N ASP A 716 2.62 -16.54 27.39
CA ASP A 716 2.88 -16.52 25.94
C ASP A 716 1.69 -15.92 25.16
N ALA A 717 1.76 -15.93 23.82
CA ALA A 717 0.73 -15.36 22.95
C ALA A 717 -0.66 -16.00 23.18
N ASP A 718 -0.70 -17.30 23.48
CA ASP A 718 -1.91 -18.11 23.70
C ASP A 718 -2.43 -18.05 25.14
N GLY A 719 -1.80 -17.25 26.02
CA GLY A 719 -2.22 -17.07 27.41
C GLY A 719 -1.75 -18.17 28.38
N LYS A 720 -0.87 -19.07 27.94
CA LYS A 720 -0.26 -20.09 28.79
C LYS A 720 0.86 -19.48 29.63
N THR A 721 0.89 -19.83 30.92
CA THR A 721 1.88 -19.35 31.89
C THR A 721 3.31 -19.62 31.44
N MET A 722 4.14 -18.57 31.45
CA MET A 722 5.56 -18.65 31.17
C MET A 722 6.40 -18.28 32.41
N PRO A 723 7.55 -18.94 32.63
CA PRO A 723 8.44 -18.58 33.73
C PRO A 723 8.99 -17.15 33.56
N TYR A 724 9.30 -16.53 34.68
CA TYR A 724 9.91 -15.22 34.75
C TYR A 724 10.71 -15.08 36.04
N THR A 725 11.64 -14.13 36.07
CA THR A 725 12.31 -13.68 37.30
C THR A 725 11.99 -12.20 37.54
N TYR A 726 12.17 -11.72 38.77
CA TYR A 726 11.98 -10.30 39.08
C TYR A 726 12.99 -9.80 40.11
N HIS A 727 13.29 -8.50 40.07
CA HIS A 727 14.16 -7.82 41.02
C HIS A 727 13.79 -6.33 41.17
N THR A 728 14.35 -5.70 42.21
CA THR A 728 14.19 -4.26 42.48
C THR A 728 15.40 -3.50 41.92
N VAL A 729 15.15 -2.40 41.22
CA VAL A 729 16.16 -1.35 40.96
C VAL A 729 15.72 -0.07 41.68
N GLU A 730 16.67 0.66 42.26
CA GLU A 730 16.42 1.94 42.94
C GLU A 730 17.32 3.02 42.32
N THR A 731 16.70 4.00 41.66
CA THR A 731 17.35 5.19 41.10
C THR A 731 17.55 6.20 42.23
N LEU A 732 18.77 6.67 42.42
CA LEU A 732 19.14 7.61 43.48
C LEU A 732 19.38 9.02 42.92
N ASP A 733 19.02 10.03 43.69
CA ASP A 733 19.42 11.41 43.46
C ASP A 733 20.93 11.58 43.73
N GLU A 734 21.69 12.01 42.73
CA GLU A 734 23.17 12.11 42.82
C GLU A 734 23.66 13.11 43.87
N ALA A 735 22.85 14.11 44.23
CA ALA A 735 23.23 15.19 45.14
C ALA A 735 22.89 14.90 46.61
N THR A 736 21.88 14.06 46.87
CA THR A 736 21.30 13.81 48.20
C THR A 736 21.28 12.34 48.61
N GLY A 737 21.40 11.41 47.66
CA GLY A 737 21.31 9.96 47.91
C GLY A 737 19.89 9.45 48.24
N ALA A 738 18.86 10.27 48.02
CA ALA A 738 17.47 9.85 48.18
C ALA A 738 17.01 8.97 47.01
N VAL A 739 16.14 7.99 47.26
CA VAL A 739 15.51 7.19 46.20
C VAL A 739 14.52 8.08 45.44
N LEU A 740 14.80 8.34 44.16
CA LEU A 740 13.92 9.08 43.24
C LEU A 740 12.86 8.16 42.63
N ALA A 741 13.28 6.96 42.22
CA ALA A 741 12.41 5.95 41.64
C ALA A 741 12.80 4.56 42.15
N ARG A 742 11.78 3.74 42.35
CA ARG A 742 11.89 2.30 42.64
C ARG A 742 11.17 1.53 41.54
N THR A 743 11.92 0.74 40.79
CA THR A 743 11.44 0.00 39.61
C THR A 743 11.34 -1.48 39.92
N LEU A 744 10.18 -2.07 39.62
CA LEU A 744 10.02 -3.53 39.59
C LEU A 744 10.42 -4.03 38.20
N VAL A 745 11.59 -4.66 38.11
CA VAL A 745 12.06 -5.25 36.85
C VAL A 745 11.59 -6.70 36.79
N ILE A 746 10.82 -7.04 35.76
CA ILE A 746 10.30 -8.37 35.47
C ILE A 746 10.97 -8.85 34.18
N VAL A 747 11.65 -9.99 34.23
CA VAL A 747 12.39 -10.57 33.10
C VAL A 747 11.73 -11.89 32.71
N ALA A 748 11.17 -11.95 31.51
CA ALA A 748 10.58 -13.19 30.99
C ALA A 748 11.66 -14.19 30.60
N ASP A 749 11.47 -15.47 30.94
CA ASP A 749 12.40 -16.53 30.56
C ASP A 749 12.26 -16.90 29.06
N PRO A 750 13.33 -17.46 28.44
CA PRO A 750 13.24 -18.06 27.11
C PRO A 750 12.30 -19.27 27.12
N VAL A 751 11.84 -19.65 25.93
CA VAL A 751 10.92 -20.79 25.71
C VAL A 751 11.43 -22.04 26.39
N LYS A 752 10.52 -22.81 27.02
CA LYS A 752 10.83 -24.09 27.66
C LYS A 752 10.14 -25.24 26.94
N ASP A 753 10.81 -26.38 26.85
CA ASP A 753 10.22 -27.63 26.35
C ASP A 753 9.28 -28.26 27.40
N GLY A 754 8.65 -29.38 27.03
CA GLY A 754 7.77 -30.14 27.94
C GLY A 754 8.45 -30.74 29.17
N ASN A 755 9.78 -30.62 29.29
CA ASN A 755 10.58 -31.05 30.45
C ASN A 755 11.11 -29.85 31.28
N GLY A 756 10.80 -28.60 30.88
CA GLY A 756 11.30 -27.39 31.52
C GLY A 756 12.69 -26.93 31.08
N ALA A 757 13.30 -27.57 30.07
CA ALA A 757 14.60 -27.17 29.52
C ALA A 757 14.44 -26.02 28.53
N THR A 758 15.39 -25.08 28.51
CA THR A 758 15.41 -23.98 27.52
C THR A 758 15.48 -24.53 26.09
N VAL A 759 14.58 -24.07 25.23
CA VAL A 759 14.61 -24.26 23.77
C VAL A 759 15.61 -23.27 23.17
N TYR A 760 16.36 -23.70 22.17
CA TYR A 760 17.34 -22.90 21.45
C TYR A 760 16.99 -22.88 19.95
N ALA A 761 17.26 -21.76 19.28
CA ALA A 761 17.14 -21.63 17.83
C ALA A 761 18.34 -22.27 17.10
N GLU A 762 18.32 -22.32 15.76
CA GLU A 762 19.36 -22.98 14.96
C GLU A 762 20.76 -22.32 15.09
N ASP A 763 20.82 -21.05 15.50
CA ASP A 763 22.05 -20.31 15.80
C ASP A 763 22.67 -20.67 17.17
N GLY A 764 21.94 -21.41 18.00
CA GLY A 764 22.34 -21.77 19.36
C GLY A 764 21.99 -20.74 20.44
N GLN A 765 21.22 -19.69 20.12
CA GLN A 765 20.69 -18.75 21.12
C GLN A 765 19.39 -19.27 21.77
N PRO A 766 19.09 -18.90 23.02
CA PRO A 766 17.80 -19.20 23.65
C PRO A 766 16.65 -18.62 22.83
N LEU A 767 15.64 -19.44 22.52
CA LEU A 767 14.46 -18.99 21.79
C LEU A 767 13.60 -18.08 22.68
N TYR A 768 13.18 -16.95 22.12
CA TYR A 768 12.16 -16.08 22.69
C TYR A 768 11.09 -15.82 21.63
N GLU A 769 9.84 -15.74 22.06
CA GLU A 769 8.70 -15.32 21.23
C GLU A 769 7.99 -14.16 21.94
N GLN A 770 6.80 -13.77 21.47
CA GLN A 770 5.95 -12.84 22.20
C GLN A 770 5.73 -13.28 23.66
N ARG A 771 5.79 -12.30 24.57
CA ARG A 771 5.36 -12.43 25.96
C ARG A 771 4.37 -11.33 26.30
N ASN A 772 3.35 -11.70 27.06
CA ASN A 772 2.34 -10.79 27.56
C ASN A 772 2.47 -10.72 29.10
N LEU A 773 2.64 -9.52 29.65
CA LEU A 773 2.60 -9.26 31.09
C LEU A 773 1.18 -8.82 31.47
N LEU A 774 0.53 -9.58 32.35
CA LEU A 774 -0.85 -9.37 32.80
C LEU A 774 -0.86 -8.55 34.10
N LEU A 775 -1.39 -7.32 34.05
CA LEU A 775 -1.40 -6.39 35.19
C LEU A 775 -2.82 -5.95 35.52
N SER A 776 -3.52 -6.77 36.32
CA SER A 776 -4.83 -6.38 36.88
C SER A 776 -4.68 -5.28 37.94
N ARG A 777 -5.78 -4.57 38.20
CA ARG A 777 -5.90 -3.50 39.22
C ARG A 777 -5.34 -3.93 40.56
N ALA A 778 -5.73 -5.12 41.03
CA ALA A 778 -5.25 -5.69 42.29
C ALA A 778 -3.73 -5.96 42.31
N VAL A 779 -3.14 -6.36 41.18
CA VAL A 779 -1.68 -6.53 41.05
C VAL A 779 -0.98 -5.18 41.08
N LEU A 780 -1.47 -4.19 40.34
CA LEU A 780 -0.92 -2.83 40.29
C LEU A 780 -0.95 -2.15 41.66
N ASP A 781 -2.10 -2.18 42.35
CA ASP A 781 -2.26 -1.62 43.69
C ASP A 781 -1.39 -2.38 44.71
N ALA A 782 -1.20 -3.69 44.56
CA ALA A 782 -0.31 -4.50 45.41
C ALA A 782 1.20 -4.27 45.13
N ILE A 783 1.58 -3.84 43.93
CA ILE A 783 2.93 -3.39 43.58
C ILE A 783 3.17 -1.98 44.16
N ALA A 784 2.24 -1.05 43.95
CA ALA A 784 2.30 0.30 44.52
C ALA A 784 2.38 0.29 46.06
N ALA A 785 1.59 -0.57 46.73
CA ALA A 785 1.62 -0.75 48.18
C ALA A 785 2.97 -1.28 48.73
N ARG A 786 3.83 -1.86 47.88
CA ARG A 786 5.21 -2.26 48.21
C ARG A 786 6.24 -1.15 47.96
N GLY A 787 5.78 0.07 47.64
CA GLY A 787 6.61 1.25 47.43
C GLY A 787 7.30 1.30 46.07
N TYR A 788 6.83 0.53 45.09
CA TYR A 788 7.29 0.67 43.70
C TYR A 788 6.62 1.87 43.01
N THR A 789 7.35 2.46 42.07
CA THR A 789 6.98 3.69 41.34
C THR A 789 6.98 3.49 39.83
N HIS A 790 7.70 2.47 39.33
CA HIS A 790 7.83 2.13 37.92
C HIS A 790 7.79 0.60 37.77
N ILE A 791 7.39 0.13 36.59
CA ILE A 791 7.54 -1.27 36.15
C ILE A 791 8.45 -1.27 34.92
N ARG A 792 9.34 -2.26 34.85
CA ARG A 792 10.07 -2.60 33.62
C ARG A 792 9.80 -4.05 33.25
N PHE A 793 9.38 -4.29 32.01
CA PHE A 793 9.18 -5.63 31.46
C PHE A 793 10.22 -5.94 30.39
N VAL A 794 11.01 -6.99 30.58
CA VAL A 794 12.17 -7.36 29.74
C VAL A 794 11.91 -8.66 28.99
N VAL A 795 12.18 -8.68 27.67
CA VAL A 795 12.12 -9.85 26.80
C VAL A 795 13.35 -9.85 25.88
N LYS A 796 14.11 -10.96 25.86
CA LYS A 796 15.38 -11.10 25.11
C LYS A 796 16.37 -9.96 25.46
N HIS A 797 16.62 -9.00 24.56
CA HIS A 797 17.52 -7.85 24.80
C HIS A 797 16.82 -6.48 24.81
N ALA A 798 15.48 -6.44 24.79
CA ALA A 798 14.71 -5.21 24.89
C ALA A 798 13.83 -5.20 26.15
N ALA A 799 13.43 -4.00 26.57
CA ALA A 799 12.48 -3.81 27.64
C ALA A 799 11.57 -2.60 27.40
N LEU A 800 10.38 -2.64 28.00
CA LEU A 800 9.52 -1.47 28.17
C LEU A 800 9.63 -1.02 29.64
N GLU A 801 9.80 0.28 29.88
CA GLU A 801 9.78 0.88 31.22
C GLU A 801 8.76 2.02 31.27
N TRP A 802 7.95 2.09 32.33
CA TRP A 802 6.96 3.15 32.52
C TRP A 802 6.61 3.33 34.02
N PRO A 803 6.12 4.51 34.44
CA PRO A 803 5.66 4.78 35.79
C PRO A 803 4.35 4.02 36.14
N LEU A 804 4.19 3.69 37.43
CA LEU A 804 2.95 3.18 38.02
C LEU A 804 1.90 4.29 38.12
N VAL A 805 1.23 4.56 36.99
CA VAL A 805 0.09 5.48 36.89
C VAL A 805 -1.24 4.73 36.87
N SER A 806 -2.33 5.43 37.15
CA SER A 806 -3.68 4.88 37.02
C SER A 806 -4.16 4.97 35.57
N VAL A 807 -3.81 3.97 34.77
CA VAL A 807 -4.43 3.67 33.46
C VAL A 807 -5.95 3.49 33.65
N PRO A 808 -6.81 3.90 32.70
CA PRO A 808 -8.24 3.57 32.74
C PRO A 808 -8.50 2.05 32.67
N GLY A 809 -9.59 1.61 33.31
CA GLY A 809 -9.99 0.20 33.37
C GLY A 809 -9.42 -0.60 34.55
N ASP A 810 -9.79 -1.88 34.62
CA ASP A 810 -9.43 -2.82 35.71
C ASP A 810 -8.04 -3.47 35.53
N GLY A 811 -7.21 -2.92 34.66
CA GLY A 811 -5.85 -3.40 34.37
C GLY A 811 -5.46 -3.23 32.92
N TYR A 812 -4.25 -3.67 32.59
CA TYR A 812 -3.72 -3.65 31.23
C TYR A 812 -2.79 -4.85 30.95
N VAL A 813 -2.63 -5.16 29.66
CA VAL A 813 -1.77 -6.24 29.15
C VAL A 813 -0.66 -5.63 28.30
N VAL A 814 0.59 -5.81 28.75
CA VAL A 814 1.79 -5.34 28.03
C VAL A 814 2.33 -6.48 27.18
N ARG A 815 2.25 -6.35 25.86
CA ARG A 815 2.79 -7.33 24.91
C ARG A 815 4.11 -6.83 24.34
N LEU A 816 5.12 -7.68 24.35
CA LEU A 816 6.43 -7.43 23.73
C LEU A 816 6.90 -8.70 23.00
N ALA A 817 7.21 -8.56 21.71
CA ALA A 817 7.70 -9.65 20.86
C ALA A 817 9.03 -9.27 20.20
N PRO A 818 10.12 -10.06 20.35
CA PRO A 818 11.24 -9.99 19.42
C PRO A 818 10.79 -10.45 18.04
N LEU A 819 11.36 -9.89 16.97
CA LEU A 819 11.11 -10.27 15.58
C LEU A 819 12.41 -10.33 14.81
N GLU A 820 12.63 -11.40 14.06
CA GLU A 820 13.71 -11.45 13.07
C GLU A 820 13.32 -10.66 11.81
N ALA A 821 14.30 -10.27 10.98
CA ALA A 821 14.10 -9.25 9.94
C ALA A 821 13.18 -9.68 8.77
N ASP A 822 12.91 -10.97 8.62
CA ASP A 822 11.96 -11.55 7.66
C ASP A 822 10.53 -11.70 8.21
N GLU A 823 10.31 -11.44 9.50
CA GLU A 823 8.99 -11.36 10.14
C GLU A 823 8.37 -9.93 10.09
N TRP A 824 9.08 -9.00 9.45
CA TRP A 824 8.66 -7.61 9.29
C TRP A 824 7.72 -7.46 8.09
N ASN A 825 6.66 -6.68 8.26
CA ASN A 825 5.70 -6.40 7.20
C ASN A 825 6.27 -5.40 6.17
N ARG A 826 5.61 -5.27 5.00
CA ARG A 826 6.10 -4.42 3.89
C ARG A 826 6.41 -2.97 4.31
N ARG A 827 5.59 -2.37 5.20
CA ARG A 827 5.74 -0.99 5.69
C ARG A 827 6.85 -0.88 6.73
N GLU A 828 6.96 -1.86 7.62
CA GLU A 828 8.08 -2.01 8.56
C GLU A 828 9.43 -2.13 7.82
N THR A 829 9.50 -2.94 6.77
CA THR A 829 10.70 -3.11 5.93
C THR A 829 11.00 -1.87 5.08
N ALA A 830 9.99 -1.22 4.51
CA ALA A 830 10.18 0.02 3.74
C ALA A 830 10.73 1.17 4.61
N ALA A 831 10.31 1.25 5.89
CA ALA A 831 10.79 2.26 6.83
C ALA A 831 12.31 2.17 7.13
N VAL A 832 12.97 1.05 6.82
CA VAL A 832 14.42 0.85 6.98
C VAL A 832 15.19 0.70 5.66
N GLU A 833 14.55 0.83 4.49
CA GLU A 833 15.18 0.56 3.19
C GLU A 833 16.47 1.37 2.94
N ASN A 834 16.58 2.55 3.57
CA ASN A 834 17.75 3.43 3.47
C ASN A 834 18.43 3.69 4.84
N LEU A 835 18.13 2.90 5.88
CA LEU A 835 18.65 3.09 7.24
C LEU A 835 19.46 1.86 7.72
N PRO A 836 20.72 2.04 8.18
CA PRO A 836 21.47 1.01 8.88
C PRO A 836 20.74 0.49 10.13
N VAL A 837 20.11 -0.67 10.04
CA VAL A 837 19.50 -1.36 11.20
C VAL A 837 20.61 -1.89 12.10
N LEU A 838 20.64 -1.45 13.36
CA LEU A 838 21.69 -1.75 14.33
C LEU A 838 21.30 -2.87 15.30
N SER A 839 20.01 -3.09 15.54
CA SER A 839 19.50 -4.10 16.48
C SER A 839 18.46 -5.02 15.84
N GLN A 840 18.12 -6.10 16.54
CA GLN A 840 16.87 -6.80 16.29
C GLN A 840 15.66 -5.85 16.47
N GLY A 841 14.58 -6.09 15.71
CA GLY A 841 13.31 -5.38 15.87
C GLY A 841 12.41 -6.02 16.92
N TYR A 842 11.59 -5.21 17.57
CA TYR A 842 10.64 -5.65 18.60
C TYR A 842 9.29 -4.99 18.37
N ARG A 843 8.19 -5.75 18.44
CA ARG A 843 6.82 -5.22 18.32
C ARG A 843 6.18 -5.13 19.70
N ALA A 844 5.70 -3.94 20.07
CA ALA A 844 5.09 -3.66 21.35
C ALA A 844 3.64 -3.20 21.22
N ARG A 845 2.80 -3.60 22.19
CA ARG A 845 1.41 -3.15 22.33
C ARG A 845 0.94 -3.25 23.77
N ILE A 846 0.41 -2.17 24.32
CA ILE A 846 -0.23 -2.12 25.64
C ILE A 846 -1.72 -1.91 25.44
N THR A 847 -2.54 -2.81 25.97
CA THR A 847 -4.01 -2.71 25.90
C THR A 847 -4.65 -2.68 27.28
N ALA A 848 -5.78 -1.99 27.41
CA ALA A 848 -6.61 -1.99 28.61
C ALA A 848 -8.05 -2.36 28.24
N MET A 849 -8.80 -2.91 29.21
CA MET A 849 -10.24 -3.11 29.06
C MET A 849 -10.97 -1.80 29.39
N VAL A 850 -11.60 -1.20 28.38
CA VAL A 850 -12.33 0.07 28.48
C VAL A 850 -13.72 -0.15 27.90
N ASP A 851 -14.76 0.18 28.68
CA ASP A 851 -16.18 0.01 28.31
C ASP A 851 -16.54 -1.39 27.75
N GLY A 852 -15.84 -2.43 28.21
CA GLY A 852 -16.01 -3.82 27.80
C GLY A 852 -15.17 -4.27 26.59
N GLY A 853 -14.45 -3.37 25.92
CA GLY A 853 -13.58 -3.68 24.77
C GLY A 853 -12.08 -3.62 25.08
N GLU A 854 -11.27 -4.43 24.39
CA GLU A 854 -9.80 -4.30 24.45
C GLU A 854 -9.33 -3.09 23.61
N THR A 855 -8.97 -2.00 24.29
CA THR A 855 -8.48 -0.76 23.67
C THR A 855 -6.95 -0.70 23.68
N ASP A 856 -6.32 -0.24 22.60
CA ASP A 856 -4.89 0.09 22.58
C ASP A 856 -4.67 1.41 23.30
N VAL A 857 -3.86 1.39 24.36
CA VAL A 857 -3.56 2.55 25.22
C VAL A 857 -2.08 2.88 25.25
N THR A 858 -1.29 2.33 24.32
CA THR A 858 0.19 2.44 24.32
C THR A 858 0.66 3.90 24.35
N LYS A 859 0.07 4.74 23.50
CA LYS A 859 0.31 6.21 23.42
C LYS A 859 -0.20 6.99 24.64
N ASP A 860 -1.10 6.41 25.42
CA ASP A 860 -1.70 7.03 26.61
C ASP A 860 -0.92 6.68 27.90
N ILE A 861 0.11 5.83 27.82
CA ILE A 861 1.03 5.56 28.94
C ILE A 861 2.07 6.70 29.01
N PRO A 862 2.04 7.57 30.05
CA PRO A 862 3.01 8.65 30.19
C PRO A 862 4.40 8.10 30.48
N ASP A 863 5.43 8.77 29.95
CA ASP A 863 6.85 8.42 30.11
C ASP A 863 7.20 6.95 29.77
N LEU A 864 6.44 6.31 28.86
CA LEU A 864 6.74 4.99 28.32
C LEU A 864 8.04 5.04 27.49
N LYS A 865 9.01 4.21 27.85
CA LYS A 865 10.30 4.07 27.15
C LYS A 865 10.50 2.67 26.58
N ALA A 866 11.07 2.62 25.39
CA ALA A 866 11.74 1.43 24.88
C ALA A 866 13.24 1.48 25.28
N LEU A 867 13.73 0.39 25.87
CA LEU A 867 15.11 0.18 26.28
C LEU A 867 15.69 -0.98 25.45
N LEU A 868 16.93 -0.85 24.95
CA LEU A 868 17.69 -1.96 24.36
C LEU A 868 19.08 -2.06 25.00
N TRP A 869 19.52 -3.28 25.30
CA TRP A 869 20.84 -3.52 25.89
C TRP A 869 21.95 -3.22 24.87
N GLY A 870 22.99 -2.49 25.30
CA GLY A 870 24.05 -2.01 24.42
C GLY A 870 24.89 -3.11 23.76
N GLU A 871 24.88 -4.32 24.32
CA GLU A 871 25.49 -5.52 23.72
C GLU A 871 24.73 -6.04 22.48
N ALA A 872 23.45 -5.67 22.32
CA ALA A 872 22.58 -6.08 21.22
C ALA A 872 22.32 -4.96 20.19
N VAL A 873 23.08 -3.86 20.29
CA VAL A 873 23.04 -2.74 19.34
C VAL A 873 24.41 -2.61 18.68
N SER A 874 24.45 -2.80 17.37
CA SER A 874 25.66 -2.66 16.55
C SER A 874 26.17 -1.22 16.57
N PRO A 875 27.50 -0.97 16.45
CA PRO A 875 28.02 0.39 16.38
C PRO A 875 27.52 1.10 15.11
N ALA A 876 27.00 2.31 15.29
CA ALA A 876 26.56 3.18 14.19
C ALA A 876 27.75 3.61 13.29
N PRO A 877 27.48 3.98 12.02
CA PRO A 877 28.47 4.61 11.14
C PRO A 877 29.16 5.84 11.76
N GLU A 878 30.41 6.10 11.35
CA GLU A 878 31.20 7.20 11.92
C GLU A 878 30.57 8.57 11.56
N GLY A 879 30.10 9.27 12.59
CA GLY A 879 29.48 10.60 12.47
C GLY A 879 27.95 10.62 12.42
N THR A 880 27.28 9.47 12.51
CA THR A 880 25.81 9.39 12.62
C THR A 880 25.37 9.16 14.08
N ALA A 881 24.06 9.07 14.34
CA ALA A 881 23.49 9.02 15.68
C ALA A 881 22.56 7.81 15.82
N VAL A 882 22.66 7.09 16.94
CA VAL A 882 21.73 6.00 17.25
C VAL A 882 20.35 6.58 17.55
N ASN A 883 19.35 6.16 16.79
CA ASN A 883 17.96 6.53 16.98
C ASN A 883 17.10 5.27 17.16
N LEU A 884 16.05 5.38 17.98
CA LEU A 884 14.94 4.43 17.98
C LEU A 884 14.00 4.80 16.82
N LEU A 885 13.97 3.96 15.79
CA LEU A 885 12.88 3.98 14.81
C LEU A 885 11.63 3.36 15.44
N LEU A 886 10.50 4.02 15.29
CA LEU A 886 9.15 3.49 15.55
C LEU A 886 8.36 3.49 14.24
N VAL A 887 7.76 2.34 13.91
CA VAL A 887 6.78 2.19 12.83
C VAL A 887 5.43 1.90 13.49
N PRO A 888 4.52 2.90 13.60
CA PRO A 888 3.25 2.73 14.28
C PRO A 888 2.35 1.67 13.66
N ARG A 889 1.51 1.04 14.49
CA ARG A 889 0.51 0.06 14.05
C ARG A 889 -0.69 0.68 13.34
N ASP A 890 -1.01 1.94 13.66
CA ASP A 890 -1.92 2.77 12.88
C ASP A 890 -1.28 3.04 11.50
N GLU A 891 -2.02 2.83 10.42
CA GLU A 891 -1.51 3.05 9.05
C GLU A 891 -1.52 4.54 8.63
N GLN A 892 -2.25 5.40 9.35
CA GLN A 892 -2.28 6.85 9.12
C GLN A 892 -1.13 7.59 9.82
N ALA A 893 -0.49 6.98 10.82
CA ALA A 893 0.63 7.59 11.55
C ALA A 893 1.98 7.31 10.86
N GLU A 894 2.78 8.35 10.61
CA GLU A 894 4.08 8.20 9.94
C GLU A 894 5.11 7.46 10.82
N ALA A 895 6.03 6.73 10.18
CA ALA A 895 7.18 6.14 10.87
C ALA A 895 8.19 7.23 11.25
N GLY A 896 8.68 7.20 12.50
CA GLY A 896 9.51 8.26 13.08
C GLY A 896 10.74 7.74 13.79
N ALA A 897 11.88 8.41 13.60
CA ALA A 897 13.11 8.15 14.33
C ALA A 897 13.28 9.16 15.48
N SER A 898 13.57 8.66 16.68
CA SER A 898 13.78 9.47 17.88
C SER A 898 15.20 9.26 18.47
N PRO A 899 15.91 10.30 18.93
CA PRO A 899 17.26 10.15 19.46
C PRO A 899 17.33 9.22 20.68
N ALA A 900 18.19 8.20 20.62
CA ALA A 900 18.34 7.25 21.71
C ALA A 900 19.40 7.73 22.74
N GLY A 901 18.99 7.89 24.00
CA GLY A 901 19.88 8.24 25.10
C GLY A 901 20.71 7.04 25.54
N TRP A 902 22.04 7.19 25.61
CA TRP A 902 22.94 6.17 26.15
C TRP A 902 23.02 6.25 27.67
N VAL A 903 22.90 5.10 28.34
CA VAL A 903 23.06 4.96 29.79
C VAL A 903 24.15 3.92 30.07
N GLU A 904 25.18 4.35 30.79
CA GLU A 904 26.33 3.52 31.17
C GLU A 904 25.96 2.35 32.09
N ALA A 905 26.76 1.28 32.03
CA ALA A 905 26.59 0.13 32.91
C ALA A 905 26.81 0.49 34.38
N THR A 906 25.98 -0.06 35.26
CA THR A 906 26.13 0.07 36.71
C THR A 906 26.50 -1.28 37.33
N GLY A 907 26.71 -1.32 38.65
CA GLY A 907 26.89 -2.59 39.37
C GLY A 907 25.64 -3.47 39.45
N ALA A 908 24.48 -3.00 38.94
CA ALA A 908 23.20 -3.70 38.99
C ALA A 908 22.48 -3.79 37.63
N GLU A 909 22.83 -2.94 36.65
CA GLU A 909 22.19 -2.88 35.32
C GLU A 909 23.23 -2.89 34.19
N PRO A 910 22.96 -3.56 33.06
CA PRO A 910 23.80 -3.45 31.86
C PRO A 910 23.73 -2.04 31.25
N ALA A 911 24.75 -1.70 30.46
CA ALA A 911 24.69 -0.51 29.61
C ALA A 911 23.57 -0.66 28.57
N ARG A 912 22.88 0.44 28.27
CA ARG A 912 21.68 0.42 27.43
C ARG A 912 21.54 1.72 26.63
N TYR A 913 20.73 1.64 25.58
CA TYR A 913 20.05 2.80 25.05
C TYR A 913 18.61 2.84 25.57
N GLU A 914 18.06 4.05 25.75
CA GLU A 914 16.65 4.28 26.05
C GLU A 914 16.09 5.45 25.23
N ALA A 915 14.85 5.30 24.76
CA ALA A 915 14.13 6.31 23.99
C ALA A 915 12.61 6.24 24.29
N PRO A 916 11.84 7.34 24.14
CA PRO A 916 10.39 7.31 24.29
C PRO A 916 9.73 6.39 23.25
N LEU A 917 8.73 5.61 23.66
CA LEU A 917 7.90 4.83 22.74
C LEU A 917 6.52 5.49 22.65
N ALA A 918 6.31 6.28 21.60
CA ALA A 918 5.15 7.17 21.49
C ALA A 918 3.83 6.49 21.06
N ASP A 919 3.88 5.27 20.50
CA ASP A 919 2.70 4.53 20.05
C ASP A 919 2.98 3.01 19.99
N SER A 920 1.95 2.20 19.75
CA SER A 920 2.09 0.76 19.50
C SER A 920 2.61 0.50 18.08
N GLY A 921 3.45 -0.52 17.89
CA GLY A 921 4.17 -0.70 16.62
C GLY A 921 5.43 -1.54 16.72
N LEU A 922 6.20 -1.58 15.64
CA LEU A 922 7.58 -2.10 15.61
C LEU A 922 8.54 -0.99 16.04
N PHE A 923 9.50 -1.31 16.91
CA PHE A 923 10.67 -0.48 17.16
C PHE A 923 11.98 -1.23 16.93
N ALA A 924 13.00 -0.51 16.46
CA ALA A 924 14.36 -1.02 16.26
C ALA A 924 15.37 0.14 16.38
N MET A 925 16.63 -0.15 16.69
CA MET A 925 17.69 0.86 16.60
C MET A 925 18.21 0.99 15.17
N VAL A 926 18.34 2.24 14.73
CA VAL A 926 18.91 2.63 13.43
C VAL A 926 20.06 3.63 13.62
N GLY A 927 21.02 3.64 12.69
CA GLY A 927 22.25 4.42 12.75
C GLY A 927 22.37 5.50 11.68
#